data_AF-A0A3B0BKW9-F1
#
_entry.id   AF-A0A3B0BKW9-F1
#
_cell.length_a   1.000
_cell.length_b   1.000
_cell.length_c   1.000
_cell.angle_alpha   90.00
_cell.angle_beta   90.00
_cell.angle_gamma   90.00
#
_symmetry.space_group_name_H-M   'P 1'
#
loop_
_entity.id
_entity.type
_entity.pdbx_description
1 polymer ?
#
loop_
_entity_poly.entity_id
_entity_poly.type
_entity_poly.pdbx_seq_one_letter_code
_entity_poly.pdbx_strand_id
1 'polypeptide(L)'
;MLLKQSARRGASLLLVTAIASAALATGTAQAESRQSDGMPVVSTGTLGHGAAAGSRVTRQQVLDRARDWATNRVPYSENGLSSPYSWYKDEATGGWYRQDCSGYVSMAWMLNQSRTTWSLRDVTTRISTSDLKPGDILNNSQSHVIIFAGWINKSAQTFYYYSESGRRVVTQRYVGNFNDSWLSGHPTDGYRAYRYDNIVDGPVTPEPGAEDTSASPAVAGVTGPADQAILSGQVSLTASVSENVGTPTGVEFYVDGRLMESVASPGTQYSASLDTTELSDGPHTLTVRAKNAAGKDGPMSAPSGFFVANKAVPSTTTGDFDGDGKADIAVLYNNGRSSAGKNMTTLYKFTSNGHGFDAPIKAWDNEASDVGSWNADRSKMTVGDFNGDGKTDVAVLYNDGRDETGDFRTSLYEFISDGKSFKAPAKVWDNNDRTTGSWTWERSKPVAGDFNGDGKADVGILYNEGQGDDNMNHTAFHILYSYDGGIRGPKRVWDNNDRTTGSWNWERSKPVAGDFNGDGKADLGILYDEGKDNTGDFRTAFHIGYGTADAITRPKRVWDNNDRTTGSWTWERSKPVAGDFNGDGKADLGILYDEGRDKTGDFRTAFHIAYGRADGINAPKRAWDNNDTTTGSWNADRSKLVAGDFNGDGKADLGVLYNNGQDKDGKNEVALHTFDGRDDAISRPVRVWDNKNSTSWNWYRSDLG
;
A
#
# COMPACT_ATOMS: atom_id res chain seq x y z
N MET A 1 -31.98 -53.65 -13.23
CA MET A 1 -32.78 -53.72 -14.47
C MET A 1 -32.46 -52.45 -15.26
N LEU A 2 -31.57 -52.54 -16.26
CA LEU A 2 -31.92 -52.51 -17.70
C LEU A 2 -32.72 -51.24 -18.07
N LEU A 3 -32.46 -50.44 -19.10
CA LEU A 3 -31.38 -50.25 -20.10
C LEU A 3 -32.09 -49.38 -21.16
N LYS A 4 -31.45 -48.31 -21.68
CA LYS A 4 -31.49 -47.87 -23.09
C LYS A 4 -32.84 -47.40 -23.68
N GLN A 5 -32.94 -46.61 -24.74
CA GLN A 5 -32.11 -45.72 -25.56
C GLN A 5 -33.07 -45.15 -26.63
N SER A 6 -32.79 -43.95 -27.15
CA SER A 6 -32.78 -43.57 -28.59
C SER A 6 -33.32 -42.14 -28.75
N ALA A 7 -32.57 -41.09 -29.09
CA ALA A 7 -31.52 -40.84 -30.09
C ALA A 7 -32.03 -40.42 -31.48
N ARG A 8 -31.36 -39.37 -31.99
CA ARG A 8 -31.09 -38.95 -33.38
C ARG A 8 -31.89 -37.73 -33.89
N ARG A 9 -31.32 -36.80 -34.66
CA ARG A 9 -29.94 -36.48 -35.11
C ARG A 9 -30.04 -35.15 -35.88
N GLY A 10 -29.00 -34.32 -35.77
CA GLY A 10 -28.68 -33.24 -36.70
C GLY A 10 -27.17 -33.00 -36.67
N ALA A 11 -26.46 -33.73 -37.53
CA ALA A 11 -25.02 -33.62 -37.87
C ALA A 11 -24.81 -32.43 -38.84
N SER A 12 -23.63 -31.87 -39.17
CA SER A 12 -22.22 -31.89 -38.75
C SER A 12 -21.48 -30.97 -39.75
N LEU A 13 -20.45 -30.22 -39.30
CA LEU A 13 -19.23 -29.83 -40.06
C LEU A 13 -18.36 -29.03 -39.05
N LEU A 14 -17.21 -29.43 -38.47
CA LEU A 14 -16.03 -30.25 -38.80
C LEU A 14 -14.95 -29.51 -39.63
N LEU A 15 -13.98 -28.89 -38.94
CA LEU A 15 -12.51 -29.02 -39.10
C LEU A 15 -11.80 -28.18 -37.99
N VAL A 16 -11.23 -28.77 -36.92
CA VAL A 16 -9.83 -29.23 -36.74
C VAL A 16 -8.83 -28.06 -36.85
N THR A 17 -8.18 -27.60 -35.76
CA THR A 17 -7.01 -28.26 -35.16
C THR A 17 -6.97 -28.21 -33.62
N ALA A 18 -6.64 -29.36 -33.02
CA ALA A 18 -6.34 -29.57 -31.61
C ALA A 18 -4.84 -29.29 -31.32
N ILE A 19 -4.47 -28.97 -30.08
CA ILE A 19 -3.63 -29.75 -29.12
C ILE A 19 -2.72 -28.67 -28.48
N ALA A 20 -2.38 -28.57 -27.19
CA ALA A 20 -2.54 -29.37 -25.99
C ALA A 20 -2.54 -28.41 -24.79
N SER A 21 -3.19 -28.84 -23.72
CA SER A 21 -2.88 -28.42 -22.36
C SER A 21 -1.40 -28.69 -22.08
N ALA A 22 -0.58 -27.64 -22.00
CA ALA A 22 0.71 -27.73 -21.34
C ALA A 22 0.48 -27.44 -19.86
N ALA A 23 0.44 -28.52 -19.07
CA ALA A 23 0.78 -28.43 -17.66
C ALA A 23 2.14 -27.70 -17.57
N LEU A 24 2.20 -26.62 -16.80
CA LEU A 24 3.46 -26.09 -16.30
C LEU A 24 4.02 -27.12 -15.31
N ALA A 25 4.63 -28.17 -15.86
CA ALA A 25 5.60 -28.96 -15.15
C ALA A 25 6.79 -28.03 -14.89
N THR A 26 7.07 -27.77 -13.62
CA THR A 26 8.37 -27.29 -13.18
C THR A 26 9.42 -28.33 -13.57
N GLY A 27 9.91 -28.26 -14.80
CA GLY A 27 11.07 -29.02 -15.23
C GLY A 27 12.30 -28.33 -14.68
N THR A 28 12.83 -28.80 -13.56
CA THR A 28 14.27 -28.71 -13.37
C THR A 28 14.90 -29.45 -14.53
N ALA A 29 15.73 -28.78 -15.33
CA ALA A 29 16.62 -29.47 -16.26
C ALA A 29 17.54 -30.37 -15.42
N GLN A 30 17.14 -31.63 -15.20
CA GLN A 30 18.05 -32.64 -14.71
C GLN A 30 18.89 -33.10 -15.90
N ALA A 31 20.18 -32.82 -15.85
CA ALA A 31 21.16 -33.36 -16.78
C ALA A 31 21.13 -34.89 -16.76
N GLU A 32 21.41 -35.54 -17.91
CA GLU A 32 21.49 -36.99 -18.01
C GLU A 32 22.59 -37.52 -17.06
N SER A 33 22.21 -38.07 -15.92
CA SER A 33 23.10 -38.81 -15.02
C SER A 33 22.98 -40.31 -15.28
N ARG A 34 24.10 -41.02 -15.28
CA ARG A 34 24.14 -42.49 -15.37
C ARG A 34 25.11 -43.06 -14.36
N GLN A 35 24.75 -44.17 -13.70
CA GLN A 35 25.66 -44.93 -12.86
C GLN A 35 26.47 -45.94 -13.71
N SER A 36 27.80 -45.93 -13.59
CA SER A 36 28.71 -46.87 -14.27
C SER A 36 30.05 -47.02 -13.51
N ASP A 37 30.68 -48.20 -13.62
CA ASP A 37 32.05 -48.45 -13.11
C ASP A 37 33.13 -47.72 -13.93
N GLY A 38 32.79 -47.28 -15.14
CA GLY A 38 33.66 -46.46 -15.98
C GLY A 38 32.92 -45.89 -17.18
N MET A 39 33.30 -44.68 -17.58
CA MET A 39 32.87 -44.06 -18.85
C MET A 39 34.09 -43.49 -19.56
N PRO A 40 34.28 -43.75 -20.86
CA PRO A 40 35.29 -43.04 -21.63
C PRO A 40 34.85 -41.59 -21.80
N VAL A 41 35.77 -40.65 -21.56
CA VAL A 41 35.58 -39.26 -21.98
C VAL A 41 35.84 -39.22 -23.49
N VAL A 42 34.77 -39.22 -24.28
CA VAL A 42 34.86 -39.12 -25.74
C VAL A 42 34.59 -37.67 -26.13
N SER A 43 35.62 -36.98 -26.61
CA SER A 43 35.50 -35.59 -27.09
C SER A 43 34.81 -35.57 -28.45
N THR A 44 33.68 -34.87 -28.58
CA THR A 44 32.98 -34.66 -29.86
C THR A 44 33.60 -33.56 -30.72
N GLY A 45 34.65 -32.89 -30.22
CA GLY A 45 35.50 -32.01 -31.03
C GLY A 45 34.95 -30.63 -31.33
N THR A 46 33.83 -30.21 -30.74
CA THR A 46 33.39 -28.80 -30.81
C THR A 46 32.73 -28.36 -29.51
N LEU A 47 33.55 -27.92 -28.56
CA LEU A 47 33.10 -27.04 -27.49
C LEU A 47 32.69 -25.71 -28.10
N GLY A 48 31.63 -25.05 -27.60
CA GLY A 48 31.03 -23.82 -28.14
C GLY A 48 31.95 -22.60 -28.38
N HIS A 49 33.28 -22.76 -28.23
CA HIS A 49 34.33 -21.80 -28.57
C HIS A 49 35.58 -22.45 -29.23
N GLY A 50 35.44 -23.59 -29.92
CA GLY A 50 36.46 -24.15 -30.81
C GLY A 50 37.61 -24.95 -30.15
N ALA A 51 37.50 -25.35 -28.89
CA ALA A 51 38.52 -26.15 -28.18
C ALA A 51 38.18 -27.66 -28.15
N ALA A 52 39.20 -28.53 -28.06
CA ALA A 52 39.05 -29.99 -27.93
C ALA A 52 39.53 -30.48 -26.55
N ALA A 53 38.96 -31.58 -26.02
CA ALA A 53 39.36 -32.09 -24.70
C ALA A 53 40.86 -32.43 -24.63
N GLY A 54 41.51 -32.04 -23.54
CA GLY A 54 42.97 -32.16 -23.33
C GLY A 54 43.81 -31.10 -24.05
N SER A 55 43.20 -30.20 -24.83
CA SER A 55 43.89 -29.07 -25.48
C SER A 55 44.11 -27.90 -24.50
N ARG A 56 44.74 -26.84 -24.99
CA ARG A 56 44.88 -25.57 -24.24
C ARG A 56 43.53 -24.97 -23.89
N VAL A 57 43.38 -24.49 -22.65
CA VAL A 57 42.14 -23.88 -22.10
C VAL A 57 42.44 -22.51 -21.51
N THR A 58 41.64 -21.48 -21.82
CA THR A 58 41.81 -20.17 -21.18
C THR A 58 41.26 -20.15 -19.76
N ARG A 59 41.80 -19.28 -18.90
CA ARG A 59 41.25 -19.10 -17.54
C ARG A 59 39.77 -18.78 -17.52
N GLN A 60 39.32 -17.92 -18.43
CA GLN A 60 37.90 -17.56 -18.55
C GLN A 60 37.04 -18.80 -18.87
N GLN A 61 37.49 -19.64 -19.81
CA GLN A 61 36.80 -20.89 -20.15
C GLN A 61 36.72 -21.85 -18.96
N VAL A 62 37.77 -21.96 -18.14
CA VAL A 62 37.71 -22.78 -16.91
C VAL A 62 36.61 -22.27 -15.98
N LEU A 63 36.52 -20.96 -15.76
CA LEU A 63 35.52 -20.37 -14.88
C LEU A 63 34.10 -20.45 -15.46
N ASP A 64 33.93 -20.25 -16.77
CA ASP A 64 32.63 -20.41 -17.45
C ASP A 64 32.09 -21.83 -17.26
N ARG A 65 32.95 -22.84 -17.41
CA ARG A 65 32.59 -24.25 -17.20
C ARG A 65 32.33 -24.58 -15.74
N ALA A 66 33.15 -24.04 -14.84
CA ALA A 66 32.94 -24.16 -13.40
C ALA A 66 31.57 -23.60 -12.98
N ARG A 67 31.13 -22.48 -13.59
CA ARG A 67 29.82 -21.87 -13.40
C ARG A 67 28.68 -22.67 -14.01
N ASP A 68 28.87 -23.21 -15.21
CA ASP A 68 27.85 -24.03 -15.88
C ASP A 68 27.46 -25.24 -15.01
N TRP A 69 28.43 -25.97 -14.47
CA TRP A 69 28.19 -27.10 -13.57
C TRP A 69 27.48 -26.69 -12.26
N ALA A 70 27.81 -25.52 -11.70
CA ALA A 70 27.14 -25.00 -10.51
C ALA A 70 25.68 -24.57 -10.82
N THR A 71 25.46 -23.89 -11.94
CA THR A 71 24.14 -23.45 -12.42
C THR A 71 23.24 -24.65 -12.72
N ASN A 72 23.79 -25.69 -13.34
CA ASN A 72 23.09 -26.95 -13.63
C ASN A 72 22.88 -27.81 -12.37
N ARG A 73 23.32 -27.36 -11.20
CA ARG A 73 23.14 -28.02 -9.89
C ARG A 73 23.52 -29.50 -9.93
N VAL A 74 24.64 -29.80 -10.60
CA VAL A 74 25.11 -31.18 -10.75
C VAL A 74 25.34 -31.78 -9.35
N PRO A 75 24.65 -32.86 -8.97
CA PRO A 75 24.74 -33.43 -7.64
C PRO A 75 26.03 -34.24 -7.48
N TYR A 76 26.51 -34.37 -6.25
CA TYR A 76 27.55 -35.36 -5.91
C TYR A 76 26.99 -36.77 -6.12
N SER A 77 27.84 -37.68 -6.59
CA SER A 77 27.55 -39.08 -6.87
C SER A 77 26.77 -39.73 -5.73
N GLU A 78 25.68 -40.42 -6.07
CA GLU A 78 24.77 -41.04 -5.10
C GLU A 78 25.51 -42.03 -4.19
N ASN A 79 26.45 -42.79 -4.75
CA ASN A 79 27.31 -43.74 -4.05
C ASN A 79 28.55 -43.09 -3.40
N GLY A 80 28.63 -41.76 -3.39
CA GLY A 80 29.79 -41.02 -2.92
C GLY A 80 31.03 -41.33 -3.76
N LEU A 81 32.13 -41.67 -3.07
CA LEU A 81 33.41 -42.02 -3.69
C LEU A 81 33.52 -43.52 -4.07
N SER A 82 32.43 -44.29 -3.96
CA SER A 82 32.40 -45.73 -4.27
C SER A 82 31.79 -46.00 -5.64
N SER A 83 32.35 -46.98 -6.36
CA SER A 83 31.79 -47.51 -7.61
C SER A 83 30.51 -48.30 -7.35
N PRO A 84 29.51 -48.28 -8.26
CA PRO A 84 29.45 -47.51 -9.51
C PRO A 84 29.26 -46.01 -9.24
N TYR A 85 29.97 -45.16 -9.98
CA TYR A 85 29.88 -43.70 -9.84
C TYR A 85 28.71 -43.14 -10.63
N SER A 86 28.14 -42.03 -10.16
CA SER A 86 27.29 -41.19 -11.02
C SER A 86 28.16 -40.31 -11.91
N TRP A 87 27.79 -40.20 -13.18
CA TRP A 87 28.52 -39.45 -14.20
C TRP A 87 27.66 -38.33 -14.79
N TYR A 88 28.23 -37.13 -14.92
CA TYR A 88 27.64 -35.98 -15.61
C TYR A 88 28.10 -35.95 -17.06
N LYS A 89 27.13 -35.88 -17.97
CA LYS A 89 27.39 -35.62 -19.38
C LYS A 89 27.53 -34.12 -19.60
N ASP A 90 28.72 -33.69 -19.98
CA ASP A 90 28.95 -32.34 -20.45
C ASP A 90 28.57 -32.27 -21.94
N GLU A 91 27.36 -31.79 -22.23
CA GLU A 91 26.84 -31.64 -23.60
C GLU A 91 27.75 -30.78 -24.49
N ALA A 92 28.58 -29.90 -23.90
CA ALA A 92 29.52 -29.09 -24.66
C ALA A 92 30.77 -29.87 -25.13
N THR A 93 31.23 -30.88 -24.39
CA THR A 93 32.36 -31.75 -24.81
C THR A 93 31.92 -33.09 -25.39
N GLY A 94 30.69 -33.52 -25.10
CA GLY A 94 30.25 -34.91 -25.21
C GLY A 94 30.91 -35.86 -24.19
N GLY A 95 31.70 -35.32 -23.26
CA GLY A 95 32.47 -36.06 -22.27
C GLY A 95 31.67 -36.39 -21.01
N TRP A 96 32.03 -37.51 -20.36
CA TRP A 96 31.43 -37.94 -19.10
C TRP A 96 32.41 -37.72 -17.95
N TYR A 97 32.03 -36.92 -16.95
CA TYR A 97 32.83 -36.62 -15.78
C TYR A 97 32.19 -37.16 -14.51
N ARG A 98 32.98 -37.69 -13.58
CA ARG A 98 32.46 -38.15 -12.28
C ARG A 98 31.79 -37.00 -11.54
N GLN A 99 30.67 -37.28 -10.91
CA GLN A 99 29.97 -36.35 -10.05
C GLN A 99 30.64 -36.30 -8.67
N ASP A 100 31.80 -35.64 -8.59
CA ASP A 100 32.50 -35.36 -7.34
C ASP A 100 33.51 -34.22 -7.53
N CYS A 101 34.17 -33.80 -6.45
CA CYS A 101 35.13 -32.68 -6.45
C CYS A 101 36.21 -32.78 -7.54
N SER A 102 36.75 -33.98 -7.78
CA SER A 102 37.81 -34.19 -8.78
C SER A 102 37.29 -34.31 -10.21
N GLY A 103 36.08 -34.87 -10.39
CA GLY A 103 35.40 -34.89 -11.68
C GLY A 103 34.91 -33.50 -12.09
N TYR A 104 34.45 -32.67 -11.16
CA TYR A 104 34.14 -31.25 -11.35
C TYR A 104 35.35 -30.46 -11.87
N VAL A 105 36.51 -30.60 -11.23
CA VAL A 105 37.77 -29.98 -11.70
C VAL A 105 38.17 -30.51 -13.08
N SER A 106 38.04 -31.82 -13.31
CA SER A 106 38.35 -32.44 -14.60
C SER A 106 37.48 -31.90 -15.72
N MET A 107 36.20 -31.65 -15.43
CA MET A 107 35.27 -31.01 -16.35
C MET A 107 35.68 -29.56 -16.60
N ALA A 108 35.93 -28.76 -15.56
CA ALA A 108 36.26 -27.35 -15.71
C ALA A 108 37.55 -27.13 -16.55
N TRP A 109 38.54 -28.01 -16.39
CA TRP A 109 39.79 -28.00 -17.17
C TRP A 109 39.71 -28.68 -18.54
N MET A 110 38.55 -29.22 -18.93
CA MET A 110 38.36 -29.94 -20.20
C MET A 110 39.31 -31.12 -20.36
N LEU A 111 39.56 -31.87 -19.28
CA LEU A 111 40.48 -33.01 -19.34
C LEU A 111 39.89 -34.13 -20.21
N ASN A 112 40.76 -34.87 -20.90
CA ASN A 112 40.41 -36.06 -21.69
C ASN A 112 40.11 -37.31 -20.84
N GLN A 113 40.19 -37.20 -19.52
CA GLN A 113 39.89 -38.24 -18.55
C GLN A 113 39.36 -37.59 -17.27
N SER A 114 38.36 -38.21 -16.62
CA SER A 114 37.88 -37.79 -15.30
C SER A 114 38.87 -38.27 -14.22
N ARG A 115 39.68 -37.35 -13.70
CA ARG A 115 40.76 -37.65 -12.73
C ARG A 115 40.26 -37.71 -11.30
N THR A 116 41.14 -38.17 -10.42
CA THR A 116 40.98 -38.18 -8.95
C THR A 116 41.84 -37.08 -8.32
N THR A 117 41.56 -36.69 -7.08
CA THR A 117 42.42 -35.75 -6.30
C THR A 117 43.90 -36.18 -6.30
N TRP A 118 44.18 -37.49 -6.34
CA TRP A 118 45.54 -38.02 -6.46
C TRP A 118 46.14 -37.85 -7.86
N SER A 119 45.41 -38.16 -8.93
CA SER A 119 45.91 -38.16 -10.33
C SER A 119 45.84 -36.82 -11.03
N LEU A 120 45.20 -35.80 -10.43
CA LEU A 120 45.22 -34.42 -10.93
C LEU A 120 46.65 -33.86 -11.00
N ARG A 121 47.55 -34.31 -10.11
CA ARG A 121 48.95 -33.85 -10.10
C ARG A 121 49.73 -34.21 -11.37
N ASP A 122 49.28 -35.22 -12.10
CA ASP A 122 49.97 -35.72 -13.30
C ASP A 122 49.75 -34.81 -14.52
N VAL A 123 48.89 -33.79 -14.39
CA VAL A 123 48.59 -32.79 -15.43
C VAL A 123 48.72 -31.35 -14.91
N THR A 124 49.39 -31.18 -13.78
CA THR A 124 49.55 -29.87 -13.14
C THR A 124 50.97 -29.63 -12.66
N THR A 125 51.35 -28.37 -12.66
CA THR A 125 52.56 -27.88 -12.00
C THR A 125 52.21 -27.31 -10.62
N ARG A 126 52.98 -27.66 -9.59
CA ARG A 126 52.80 -27.09 -8.24
C ARG A 126 53.28 -25.64 -8.21
N ILE A 127 52.49 -24.75 -7.60
CA ILE A 127 52.78 -23.31 -7.49
C ILE A 127 52.73 -22.85 -6.03
N SER A 128 53.21 -21.63 -5.75
CA SER A 128 52.94 -20.96 -4.48
C SER A 128 51.47 -20.54 -4.37
N THR A 129 50.91 -20.51 -3.16
CA THR A 129 49.55 -19.98 -2.93
C THR A 129 49.47 -18.51 -3.33
N SER A 130 50.53 -17.73 -3.14
CA SER A 130 50.62 -16.33 -3.58
C SER A 130 50.44 -16.13 -5.08
N ASP A 131 50.77 -17.17 -5.86
CA ASP A 131 50.79 -17.12 -7.33
C ASP A 131 49.47 -17.59 -7.94
N LEU A 132 48.49 -17.94 -7.10
CA LEU A 132 47.16 -18.37 -7.55
C LEU A 132 46.52 -17.32 -8.45
N LYS A 133 46.06 -17.80 -9.59
CA LYS A 133 45.25 -17.09 -10.58
C LYS A 133 43.94 -17.86 -10.81
N PRO A 134 42.86 -17.19 -11.23
CA PRO A 134 41.58 -17.87 -11.44
C PRO A 134 41.67 -19.06 -12.39
N GLY A 135 41.04 -20.17 -12.04
CA GLY A 135 41.14 -21.46 -12.73
C GLY A 135 42.28 -22.37 -12.25
N ASP A 136 43.16 -21.89 -11.37
CA ASP A 136 44.07 -22.77 -10.61
C ASP A 136 43.28 -23.54 -9.52
N ILE A 137 43.86 -24.59 -8.93
CA ILE A 137 43.20 -25.38 -7.88
C ILE A 137 43.98 -25.36 -6.57
N LEU A 138 43.25 -25.57 -5.48
CA LEU A 138 43.79 -26.02 -4.20
C LEU A 138 43.40 -27.47 -4.04
N ASN A 139 44.38 -28.37 -4.03
CA ASN A 139 44.17 -29.81 -3.98
C ASN A 139 44.76 -30.40 -2.68
N ASN A 140 43.90 -31.05 -1.90
CA ASN A 140 44.27 -31.99 -0.87
C ASN A 140 44.13 -33.39 -1.47
N SER A 141 45.26 -33.94 -1.93
CA SER A 141 45.32 -35.18 -2.71
C SER A 141 44.69 -36.42 -2.05
N GLN A 142 44.43 -36.36 -0.74
CA GLN A 142 43.84 -37.47 0.04
C GLN A 142 42.34 -37.30 0.27
N SER A 143 41.76 -36.11 0.04
CA SER A 143 40.38 -35.87 0.48
C SER A 143 39.54 -34.94 -0.40
N HIS A 144 40.09 -33.82 -0.90
CA HIS A 144 39.24 -32.80 -1.55
C HIS A 144 40.01 -31.84 -2.47
N VAL A 145 39.30 -31.24 -3.41
CA VAL A 145 39.85 -30.23 -4.34
C VAL A 145 38.83 -29.14 -4.62
N ILE A 146 39.31 -27.90 -4.75
CA ILE A 146 38.50 -26.72 -5.07
C ILE A 146 39.15 -25.90 -6.20
N ILE A 147 38.34 -25.19 -6.98
CA ILE A 147 38.81 -24.28 -8.03
C ILE A 147 38.91 -22.87 -7.46
N PHE A 148 40.10 -22.28 -7.51
CA PHE A 148 40.33 -20.89 -7.15
C PHE A 148 39.71 -19.95 -8.19
N ALA A 149 38.81 -19.07 -7.77
CA ALA A 149 38.04 -18.20 -8.66
C ALA A 149 38.50 -16.74 -8.64
N GLY A 150 39.39 -16.36 -7.72
CA GLY A 150 39.99 -15.03 -7.67
C GLY A 150 40.26 -14.53 -6.26
N TRP A 151 41.19 -13.61 -6.12
CA TRP A 151 41.46 -12.96 -4.84
C TRP A 151 40.36 -11.95 -4.52
N ILE A 152 39.91 -11.94 -3.27
CA ILE A 152 39.09 -10.86 -2.70
C ILE A 152 40.05 -9.82 -2.14
N ASN A 153 40.91 -10.25 -1.22
CA ASN A 153 41.98 -9.42 -0.67
C ASN A 153 43.22 -10.29 -0.39
N LYS A 154 44.28 -10.05 -1.16
CA LYS A 154 45.55 -10.79 -1.04
C LYS A 154 46.24 -10.59 0.31
N SER A 155 46.21 -9.40 0.89
CA SER A 155 46.87 -9.16 2.18
C SER A 155 46.10 -9.80 3.34
N ALA A 156 44.77 -9.81 3.26
CA ALA A 156 43.91 -10.50 4.23
C ALA A 156 43.78 -12.02 3.98
N GLN A 157 44.41 -12.53 2.92
CA GLN A 157 44.37 -13.93 2.48
C GLN A 157 42.96 -14.45 2.11
N THR A 158 42.02 -13.56 1.75
CA THR A 158 40.65 -13.94 1.37
C THR A 158 40.48 -14.06 -0.15
N PHE A 159 39.70 -15.06 -0.59
CA PHE A 159 39.51 -15.38 -2.01
C PHE A 159 38.17 -16.07 -2.29
N TYR A 160 37.73 -16.03 -3.54
CA TYR A 160 36.62 -16.83 -4.05
C TYR A 160 37.09 -18.20 -4.51
N TYR A 161 36.26 -19.21 -4.29
CA TYR A 161 36.46 -20.55 -4.85
C TYR A 161 35.13 -21.23 -5.17
N TYR A 162 35.16 -22.22 -6.07
CA TYR A 162 34.04 -23.14 -6.28
C TYR A 162 34.36 -24.50 -5.68
N SER A 163 33.36 -25.13 -5.08
CA SER A 163 33.52 -26.47 -4.50
C SER A 163 32.27 -27.32 -4.62
N GLU A 164 32.48 -28.57 -5.03
CA GLU A 164 31.52 -29.66 -4.92
C GLU A 164 31.91 -30.53 -3.72
N SER A 165 31.31 -30.28 -2.56
CA SER A 165 31.81 -30.79 -1.27
C SER A 165 31.00 -31.94 -0.67
N GLY A 166 29.87 -32.32 -1.25
CA GLY A 166 29.16 -33.54 -0.83
C GLY A 166 27.70 -33.64 -1.26
N ARG A 167 27.08 -34.80 -0.99
CA ARG A 167 25.73 -35.18 -1.44
C ARG A 167 24.57 -34.26 -1.01
N ARG A 168 24.79 -33.42 0.00
CA ARG A 168 23.76 -32.52 0.55
C ARG A 168 23.94 -31.06 0.14
N VAL A 169 25.03 -30.74 -0.55
CA VAL A 169 25.41 -29.37 -0.87
C VAL A 169 25.69 -29.31 -2.36
N VAL A 170 24.86 -28.58 -3.09
CA VAL A 170 25.09 -28.35 -4.52
C VAL A 170 26.38 -27.56 -4.72
N THR A 171 27.07 -27.83 -5.83
CA THR A 171 28.26 -27.07 -6.22
C THR A 171 27.91 -25.59 -6.31
N GLN A 172 28.64 -24.78 -5.56
CA GLN A 172 28.44 -23.34 -5.53
C GLN A 172 29.76 -22.62 -5.24
N ARG A 173 29.70 -21.30 -5.31
CA ARG A 173 30.82 -20.42 -4.98
C ARG A 173 30.85 -20.12 -3.49
N TYR A 174 32.05 -19.99 -2.95
CA TYR A 174 32.32 -19.71 -1.55
C TYR A 174 33.40 -18.64 -1.40
N VAL A 175 33.50 -18.09 -0.20
CA VAL A 175 34.63 -17.28 0.25
C VAL A 175 35.52 -18.16 1.12
N GLY A 176 36.83 -18.16 0.84
CA GLY A 176 37.85 -18.84 1.63
C GLY A 176 38.85 -17.84 2.20
N ASN A 177 39.49 -18.23 3.29
CA ASN A 177 40.62 -17.51 3.86
C ASN A 177 41.73 -18.51 4.19
N PHE A 178 42.97 -18.25 3.74
CA PHE A 178 44.09 -19.13 4.11
C PHE A 178 44.46 -19.09 5.59
N ASN A 179 43.99 -18.09 6.33
CA ASN A 179 44.18 -17.99 7.78
C ASN A 179 43.18 -18.85 8.58
N ASP A 180 42.11 -19.35 7.95
CA ASP A 180 41.16 -20.23 8.63
C ASP A 180 41.73 -21.63 8.78
N SER A 181 41.43 -22.31 9.90
CA SER A 181 41.88 -23.69 10.11
C SER A 181 41.20 -24.72 9.19
N TRP A 182 40.06 -24.36 8.61
CA TRP A 182 39.26 -25.23 7.76
C TRP A 182 38.84 -24.52 6.46
N LEU A 183 39.05 -25.18 5.32
CA LEU A 183 38.67 -24.71 4.00
C LEU A 183 37.84 -25.78 3.29
N SER A 184 36.61 -25.43 2.93
CA SER A 184 35.64 -26.34 2.31
C SER A 184 35.41 -27.64 3.11
N GLY A 185 35.47 -27.59 4.44
CA GLY A 185 35.28 -28.75 5.31
C GLY A 185 36.52 -29.64 5.53
N HIS A 186 37.70 -29.22 5.04
CA HIS A 186 38.96 -29.93 5.22
C HIS A 186 40.04 -29.02 5.82
N PRO A 187 41.06 -29.56 6.51
CA PRO A 187 42.14 -28.75 7.07
C PRO A 187 42.83 -27.89 5.99
N THR A 188 42.90 -26.58 6.21
CA THR A 188 43.45 -25.62 5.23
C THR A 188 44.92 -25.93 4.90
N ASP A 189 45.68 -26.38 5.89
CA ASP A 189 47.09 -26.79 5.77
C ASP A 189 47.29 -28.08 4.95
N GLY A 190 46.22 -28.82 4.67
CA GLY A 190 46.22 -30.00 3.81
C GLY A 190 46.21 -29.68 2.31
N TYR A 191 45.85 -28.44 1.92
CA TYR A 191 45.80 -28.05 0.52
C TYR A 191 47.17 -27.64 -0.03
N ARG A 192 47.39 -27.94 -1.31
CA ARG A 192 48.53 -27.46 -2.09
C ARG A 192 48.02 -26.81 -3.37
N ALA A 193 48.62 -25.69 -3.76
CA ALA A 193 48.24 -24.96 -4.97
C ALA A 193 48.84 -25.61 -6.22
N TYR A 194 48.02 -25.82 -7.24
CA TYR A 194 48.41 -26.40 -8.52
C TYR A 194 47.81 -25.63 -9.68
N ARG A 195 48.59 -25.54 -10.76
CA ARG A 195 48.17 -24.94 -12.03
C ARG A 195 48.14 -26.01 -13.11
N TYR A 196 47.04 -26.07 -13.86
CA TYR A 196 46.92 -26.98 -15.00
C TYR A 196 47.95 -26.64 -16.09
N ASP A 197 48.67 -27.64 -16.60
CA ASP A 197 49.81 -27.42 -17.49
C ASP A 197 49.42 -26.81 -18.85
N ASN A 198 48.18 -27.04 -19.30
CA ASN A 198 47.64 -26.51 -20.55
C ASN A 198 46.75 -25.27 -20.36
N ILE A 199 46.75 -24.63 -19.17
CA ILE A 199 46.00 -23.38 -18.97
C ILE A 199 46.71 -22.21 -19.68
N VAL A 200 45.93 -21.41 -20.41
CA VAL A 200 46.39 -20.21 -21.10
C VAL A 200 45.96 -18.99 -20.31
N ASP A 201 46.93 -18.16 -19.95
CA ASP A 201 46.68 -16.88 -19.31
C ASP A 201 45.95 -15.93 -20.27
N GLY A 202 44.96 -15.22 -19.74
CA GLY A 202 44.17 -14.24 -20.45
C GLY A 202 43.32 -13.44 -19.45
N PRO A 203 42.68 -12.34 -19.88
CA PRO A 203 41.76 -11.61 -19.03
C PRO A 203 40.63 -12.54 -18.58
N VAL A 204 40.25 -12.42 -17.30
CA VAL A 204 39.09 -13.07 -16.73
C VAL A 204 38.13 -11.99 -16.27
N THR A 205 36.84 -12.17 -16.57
CA THR A 205 35.80 -11.34 -15.98
C THR A 205 35.78 -11.65 -14.48
N PRO A 206 36.00 -10.65 -13.60
CA PRO A 206 35.95 -10.88 -12.15
C PRO A 206 34.62 -11.50 -11.74
N GLU A 207 34.66 -12.44 -10.81
CA GLU A 207 33.46 -13.05 -10.23
C GLU A 207 32.56 -11.97 -9.60
N PRO A 208 31.23 -12.00 -9.82
CA PRO A 208 30.32 -11.03 -9.22
C PRO A 208 30.48 -11.00 -7.70
N GLY A 209 31.08 -9.95 -7.13
CA GLY A 209 31.43 -9.85 -5.71
C GLY A 209 32.92 -9.68 -5.40
N ALA A 210 33.85 -9.83 -6.36
CA ALA A 210 35.13 -9.14 -6.21
C ALA A 210 34.83 -7.65 -6.14
N GLU A 211 35.39 -6.91 -5.18
CA GLU A 211 35.11 -5.48 -5.01
C GLU A 211 35.34 -4.74 -6.33
N ASP A 212 34.25 -4.53 -7.05
CA ASP A 212 34.19 -3.49 -8.04
C ASP A 212 33.91 -2.20 -7.27
N THR A 213 34.98 -1.60 -6.74
CA THR A 213 34.95 -0.25 -6.19
C THR A 213 34.59 0.79 -7.27
N SER A 214 34.50 0.40 -8.54
CA SER A 214 34.02 1.21 -9.67
C SER A 214 32.58 0.93 -10.11
N ALA A 215 31.86 0.02 -9.43
CA ALA A 215 30.47 -0.32 -9.76
C ALA A 215 29.56 0.90 -9.72
N SER A 216 28.87 1.17 -10.83
CA SER A 216 27.83 2.17 -10.89
C SER A 216 26.73 1.81 -9.89
N PRO A 217 26.29 2.72 -9.01
CA PRO A 217 25.28 2.41 -8.01
C PRO A 217 23.96 1.88 -8.61
N ALA A 218 23.29 0.96 -7.91
CA ALA A 218 22.03 0.38 -8.34
C ALA A 218 20.94 1.47 -8.50
N VAL A 219 20.11 1.34 -9.53
CA VAL A 219 19.00 2.28 -9.79
C VAL A 219 17.73 1.75 -9.15
N ALA A 220 17.11 2.58 -8.31
CA ALA A 220 15.81 2.28 -7.72
C ALA A 220 14.70 3.04 -8.44
N GLY A 221 13.51 2.44 -8.49
CA GLY A 221 12.29 3.05 -8.99
C GLY A 221 11.16 2.87 -7.98
N VAL A 222 10.37 3.92 -7.78
CA VAL A 222 9.14 3.86 -6.99
C VAL A 222 8.13 2.95 -7.70
N THR A 223 7.56 1.99 -6.98
CA THR A 223 6.48 1.11 -7.47
C THR A 223 5.15 1.36 -6.78
N GLY A 224 5.16 2.13 -5.69
CA GLY A 224 3.95 2.50 -4.96
C GLY A 224 4.29 3.51 -3.85
N PRO A 225 3.34 4.37 -3.45
CA PRO A 225 1.99 4.57 -4.00
C PRO A 225 2.01 5.01 -5.48
N ALA A 226 0.90 4.77 -6.18
CA ALA A 226 0.79 5.15 -7.60
C ALA A 226 0.98 6.66 -7.77
N ASP A 227 1.50 7.09 -8.92
CA ASP A 227 1.63 8.52 -9.22
C ASP A 227 0.26 9.21 -9.13
N GLN A 228 0.25 10.36 -8.48
CA GLN A 228 -0.93 11.17 -8.16
C GLN A 228 -1.96 10.46 -7.24
N ALA A 229 -1.57 9.39 -6.53
CA ALA A 229 -2.44 8.76 -5.52
C ALA A 229 -2.78 9.75 -4.41
N ILE A 230 -4.00 9.65 -3.86
CA ILE A 230 -4.41 10.40 -2.68
C ILE A 230 -4.41 9.43 -1.50
N LEU A 231 -3.67 9.79 -0.46
CA LEU A 231 -3.31 8.93 0.66
C LEU A 231 -3.78 9.53 1.98
N SER A 232 -4.13 8.67 2.92
CA SER A 232 -4.52 9.03 4.28
C SER A 232 -4.22 7.87 5.23
N GLY A 233 -3.78 8.16 6.45
CA GLY A 233 -3.43 7.15 7.46
C GLY A 233 -2.13 6.39 7.12
N GLN A 234 -2.04 5.14 7.58
CA GLN A 234 -0.90 4.28 7.25
C GLN A 234 -0.98 3.77 5.82
N VAL A 235 0.08 4.00 5.05
CA VAL A 235 0.22 3.55 3.66
C VAL A 235 1.54 2.85 3.43
N SER A 236 1.59 1.91 2.49
CA SER A 236 2.84 1.25 2.13
C SER A 236 3.55 2.00 1.00
N LEU A 237 4.81 2.37 1.25
CA LEU A 237 5.75 2.80 0.21
C LEU A 237 6.40 1.55 -0.36
N THR A 238 6.49 1.44 -1.68
CA THR A 238 7.15 0.30 -2.34
C THR A 238 8.10 0.77 -3.43
N ALA A 239 9.19 0.02 -3.58
CA ALA A 239 10.18 0.28 -4.62
C ALA A 239 10.73 -1.01 -5.20
N SER A 240 11.16 -0.91 -6.44
CA SER A 240 11.93 -1.95 -7.13
C SER A 240 13.32 -1.44 -7.48
N VAL A 241 14.27 -2.36 -7.60
CA VAL A 241 15.65 -2.07 -8.02
C VAL A 241 15.96 -2.92 -9.24
N SER A 242 16.42 -2.31 -10.33
CA SER A 242 16.69 -2.98 -11.61
C SER A 242 18.18 -2.89 -11.99
N GLU A 243 18.86 -4.05 -12.08
CA GLU A 243 20.17 -4.34 -12.73
C GLU A 243 21.42 -3.54 -12.25
N ASN A 244 22.70 -3.93 -12.44
CA ASN A 244 23.41 -5.23 -12.52
C ASN A 244 24.91 -5.06 -12.18
N VAL A 245 25.32 -4.07 -11.36
CA VAL A 245 26.69 -3.99 -10.82
C VAL A 245 26.65 -3.47 -9.38
N GLY A 246 26.98 -4.35 -8.44
CA GLY A 246 26.87 -4.09 -7.00
C GLY A 246 25.58 -4.67 -6.42
N THR A 247 25.69 -5.77 -5.67
CA THR A 247 24.57 -6.43 -4.99
C THR A 247 23.78 -5.41 -4.16
N PRO A 248 22.46 -5.22 -4.40
CA PRO A 248 21.66 -4.31 -3.60
C PRO A 248 21.57 -4.83 -2.17
N THR A 249 21.78 -3.94 -1.21
CA THR A 249 21.75 -4.22 0.23
C THR A 249 20.61 -3.51 0.94
N GLY A 250 19.92 -2.58 0.26
CA GLY A 250 18.79 -1.87 0.80
C GLY A 250 18.33 -0.70 -0.05
N VAL A 251 17.32 0.02 0.44
CA VAL A 251 16.83 1.28 -0.11
C VAL A 251 16.57 2.32 0.99
N GLU A 252 16.57 3.58 0.61
CA GLU A 252 16.11 4.71 1.43
C GLU A 252 14.92 5.36 0.74
N PHE A 253 13.81 5.52 1.46
CA PHE A 253 12.61 6.22 0.99
C PHE A 253 12.62 7.66 1.49
N TYR A 254 12.34 8.61 0.59
CA TYR A 254 12.30 10.04 0.89
C TYR A 254 10.96 10.65 0.48
N VAL A 255 10.36 11.43 1.38
CA VAL A 255 9.19 12.27 1.08
C VAL A 255 9.62 13.73 1.14
N ASP A 256 9.44 14.48 0.07
CA ASP A 256 9.89 15.87 -0.09
C ASP A 256 11.37 16.09 0.25
N GLY A 257 12.20 15.09 -0.05
CA GLY A 257 13.64 15.09 0.26
C GLY A 257 13.98 14.77 1.71
N ARG A 258 12.99 14.60 2.60
CA ARG A 258 13.20 14.10 3.98
C ARG A 258 13.25 12.57 3.97
N LEU A 259 14.31 12.00 4.57
CA LEU A 259 14.40 10.55 4.77
C LEU A 259 13.28 10.09 5.71
N MET A 260 12.45 9.16 5.22
CA MET A 260 11.36 8.57 6.01
C MET A 260 11.79 7.24 6.62
N GLU A 261 12.38 6.34 5.81
CA GLU A 261 12.72 4.99 6.25
C GLU A 261 13.92 4.44 5.48
N SER A 262 14.71 3.55 6.12
CA SER A 262 15.81 2.82 5.48
C SER A 262 15.62 1.31 5.64
N VAL A 263 15.43 0.62 4.52
CA VAL A 263 15.15 -0.83 4.50
C VAL A 263 16.41 -1.57 4.09
N ALA A 264 17.06 -2.27 5.02
CA ALA A 264 18.21 -3.13 4.75
C ALA A 264 17.75 -4.56 4.45
N SER A 265 17.85 -4.98 3.18
CA SER A 265 17.50 -6.34 2.77
C SER A 265 18.20 -6.71 1.45
N PRO A 266 18.77 -7.93 1.35
CA PRO A 266 19.21 -8.48 0.08
C PRO A 266 17.97 -8.87 -0.76
N GLY A 267 17.66 -8.10 -1.79
CA GLY A 267 16.48 -8.30 -2.63
C GLY A 267 16.37 -7.27 -3.74
N THR A 268 15.28 -7.34 -4.51
CA THR A 268 14.99 -6.39 -5.60
C THR A 268 13.66 -5.67 -5.44
N GLN A 269 12.93 -5.97 -4.36
CA GLN A 269 11.64 -5.38 -4.00
C GLN A 269 11.70 -4.98 -2.53
N TYR A 270 11.19 -3.79 -2.24
CA TYR A 270 11.30 -3.17 -0.93
C TYR A 270 9.96 -2.53 -0.55
N SER A 271 9.64 -2.56 0.74
CA SER A 271 8.46 -1.90 1.28
C SER A 271 8.76 -1.24 2.63
N ALA A 272 8.16 -0.08 2.86
CA ALA A 272 8.13 0.61 4.14
C ALA A 272 6.69 1.05 4.47
N SER A 273 6.39 1.33 5.73
CA SER A 273 5.14 1.99 6.13
C SER A 273 5.39 3.49 6.25
N LEU A 274 4.44 4.29 5.79
CA LEU A 274 4.37 5.73 5.96
C LEU A 274 3.08 6.05 6.69
N ASP A 275 3.17 6.71 7.83
CA ASP A 275 2.00 7.34 8.44
C ASP A 275 1.81 8.73 7.82
N THR A 276 0.82 8.87 6.94
CA THR A 276 0.58 10.16 6.29
C THR A 276 0.02 11.20 7.23
N THR A 277 -0.47 10.83 8.42
CA THR A 277 -0.95 11.79 9.42
C THR A 277 0.16 12.69 9.97
N GLU A 278 1.42 12.28 9.80
CA GLU A 278 2.59 13.10 10.11
C GLU A 278 2.99 14.07 8.98
N LEU A 279 2.31 13.98 7.82
CA LEU A 279 2.51 14.85 6.67
C LEU A 279 1.40 15.90 6.59
N SER A 280 1.71 17.07 6.03
CA SER A 280 0.72 18.10 5.73
C SER A 280 -0.23 17.64 4.63
N ASP A 281 -1.51 17.99 4.65
CA ASP A 281 -2.37 17.76 3.49
C ASP A 281 -1.86 18.53 2.26
N GLY A 282 -1.86 17.89 1.09
CA GLY A 282 -1.35 18.50 -0.16
C GLY A 282 -0.45 17.58 -0.98
N PRO A 283 0.18 18.13 -2.04
CA PRO A 283 1.13 17.39 -2.87
C PRO A 283 2.42 17.07 -2.11
N HIS A 284 2.86 15.84 -2.29
CA HIS A 284 4.12 15.31 -1.81
C HIS A 284 4.86 14.61 -2.94
N THR A 285 6.17 14.53 -2.81
CA THR A 285 7.02 13.81 -3.77
C THR A 285 7.73 12.66 -3.08
N LEU A 286 7.51 11.44 -3.58
CA LEU A 286 8.27 10.27 -3.18
C LEU A 286 9.46 10.06 -4.12
N THR A 287 10.65 9.93 -3.55
CA THR A 287 11.82 9.42 -4.25
C THR A 287 12.45 8.28 -3.46
N VAL A 288 13.17 7.40 -4.16
CA VAL A 288 13.86 6.28 -3.55
C VAL A 288 15.28 6.17 -4.07
N ARG A 289 16.19 5.66 -3.24
CA ARG A 289 17.60 5.47 -3.57
C ARG A 289 18.07 4.12 -3.07
N ALA A 290 18.74 3.33 -3.92
CA ALA A 290 19.29 2.05 -3.52
C ALA A 290 20.64 2.18 -2.82
N LYS A 291 21.02 1.17 -2.03
CA LYS A 291 22.37 0.98 -1.50
C LYS A 291 22.95 -0.30 -2.06
N ASN A 292 24.26 -0.29 -2.36
CA ASN A 292 24.97 -1.47 -2.80
C ASN A 292 25.94 -2.01 -1.73
N ALA A 293 26.46 -3.21 -1.95
CA ALA A 293 27.41 -3.88 -1.06
C ALA A 293 28.76 -3.13 -0.89
N ALA A 294 29.07 -2.16 -1.77
CA ALA A 294 30.26 -1.31 -1.66
C ALA A 294 30.01 -0.08 -0.75
N GLY A 295 28.83 0.04 -0.13
CA GLY A 295 28.45 1.20 0.68
C GLY A 295 28.24 2.47 -0.15
N LYS A 296 28.14 2.35 -1.47
CA LYS A 296 27.80 3.46 -2.37
C LYS A 296 26.30 3.47 -2.60
N ASP A 297 25.76 4.68 -2.61
CA ASP A 297 24.35 4.87 -2.85
C ASP A 297 24.05 5.15 -4.33
N GLY A 298 22.88 4.69 -4.75
CA GLY A 298 22.20 4.90 -6.03
C GLY A 298 22.09 6.37 -6.45
N PRO A 299 21.84 6.65 -7.73
CA PRO A 299 21.14 7.89 -8.09
C PRO A 299 19.76 7.91 -7.42
N MET A 300 19.25 9.11 -7.17
CA MET A 300 17.85 9.27 -6.75
C MET A 300 16.93 8.85 -7.90
N SER A 301 15.86 8.13 -7.61
CA SER A 301 14.84 7.78 -8.60
C SER A 301 14.21 9.03 -9.22
N ALA A 302 13.52 8.84 -10.35
CA ALA A 302 12.53 9.84 -10.76
C ALA A 302 11.51 10.07 -9.63
N PRO A 303 11.07 11.31 -9.40
CA PRO A 303 10.03 11.61 -8.43
C PRO A 303 8.69 10.99 -8.84
N SER A 304 7.99 10.38 -7.88
CA SER A 304 6.59 10.00 -8.01
C SER A 304 5.76 10.94 -7.15
N GLY A 305 4.84 11.68 -7.74
CA GLY A 305 3.96 12.56 -6.99
C GLY A 305 2.88 11.75 -6.28
N PHE A 306 2.50 12.15 -5.08
CA PHE A 306 1.29 11.69 -4.43
C PHE A 306 0.70 12.86 -3.65
N PHE A 307 -0.48 12.67 -3.07
CA PHE A 307 -1.11 13.68 -2.26
C PHE A 307 -1.55 13.10 -0.93
N VAL A 308 -1.50 13.90 0.10
CA VAL A 308 -2.02 13.57 1.42
C VAL A 308 -3.33 14.31 1.63
N ALA A 309 -4.34 13.59 2.12
CA ALA A 309 -5.66 14.11 2.42
C ALA A 309 -6.18 13.47 3.72
N ASN A 310 -5.48 13.69 4.84
CA ASN A 310 -5.87 13.15 6.14
C ASN A 310 -7.20 13.71 6.64
N LYS A 311 -7.62 14.87 6.11
CA LYS A 311 -8.90 15.49 6.44
C LYS A 311 -10.09 14.98 5.64
N ALA A 312 -9.92 14.05 4.71
CA ALA A 312 -11.04 13.55 3.89
C ALA A 312 -11.97 12.57 4.64
N VAL A 313 -12.21 12.78 5.94
CA VAL A 313 -13.25 12.08 6.68
C VAL A 313 -14.56 12.80 6.36
N PRO A 314 -15.54 12.15 5.71
CA PRO A 314 -16.81 12.79 5.44
C PRO A 314 -17.52 13.08 6.77
N SER A 315 -17.60 14.36 7.16
CA SER A 315 -18.68 14.82 8.03
C SER A 315 -19.89 15.14 7.16
N THR A 316 -21.09 15.07 7.72
CA THR A 316 -22.32 15.53 7.09
C THR A 316 -22.35 17.05 7.17
N THR A 317 -21.93 17.79 6.13
CA THR A 317 -21.86 19.26 6.27
C THR A 317 -22.35 20.09 5.09
N THR A 318 -23.49 19.59 4.65
CA THR A 318 -24.55 20.38 4.03
C THR A 318 -25.66 20.68 5.01
N GLY A 319 -26.32 21.81 4.81
CA GLY A 319 -27.55 22.16 5.51
C GLY A 319 -28.07 23.50 5.03
N ASP A 320 -29.32 23.81 5.35
CA ASP A 320 -29.97 25.04 4.91
C ASP A 320 -29.45 26.24 5.73
N PHE A 321 -28.38 26.89 5.26
CA PHE A 321 -27.78 28.00 6.00
C PHE A 321 -28.58 29.29 5.83
N ASP A 322 -29.41 29.46 4.78
CA ASP A 322 -30.21 30.67 4.56
C ASP A 322 -31.70 30.57 4.92
N GLY A 323 -32.18 29.37 5.25
CA GLY A 323 -33.56 29.09 5.65
C GLY A 323 -34.52 29.01 4.46
N ASP A 324 -34.02 28.75 3.25
CA ASP A 324 -34.83 28.70 2.03
C ASP A 324 -35.42 27.32 1.69
N GLY A 325 -35.10 26.31 2.51
CA GLY A 325 -35.52 24.92 2.39
C GLY A 325 -34.60 24.06 1.54
N LYS A 326 -33.50 24.61 0.98
CA LYS A 326 -32.49 23.85 0.25
C LYS A 326 -31.22 23.74 1.06
N ALA A 327 -30.55 22.60 0.94
CA ALA A 327 -29.24 22.44 1.53
C ALA A 327 -28.21 23.31 0.78
N ASP A 328 -27.32 23.94 1.55
CA ASP A 328 -26.14 24.66 1.09
C ASP A 328 -24.88 23.87 1.44
N ILE A 329 -23.70 24.33 0.99
CA ILE A 329 -22.40 23.73 1.32
C ILE A 329 -21.48 24.75 2.00
N ALA A 330 -20.83 24.33 3.09
CA ALA A 330 -19.78 25.08 3.77
C ALA A 330 -18.39 24.46 3.51
N VAL A 331 -17.39 25.29 3.25
CA VAL A 331 -16.00 24.82 3.07
C VAL A 331 -15.06 25.62 3.96
N LEU A 332 -14.41 24.94 4.91
CA LEU A 332 -13.36 25.53 5.72
C LEU A 332 -12.01 25.42 4.99
N TYR A 333 -11.50 26.56 4.53
CA TYR A 333 -10.36 26.64 3.64
C TYR A 333 -9.09 27.13 4.36
N ASN A 334 -7.99 26.37 4.23
CA ASN A 334 -6.67 26.73 4.74
C ASN A 334 -5.94 27.70 3.79
N ASN A 335 -5.91 28.99 4.12
CA ASN A 335 -5.18 30.00 3.35
C ASN A 335 -3.66 29.98 3.59
N GLY A 336 -3.16 29.13 4.49
CA GLY A 336 -1.75 29.07 4.88
C GLY A 336 -1.43 30.09 5.97
N ARG A 337 -0.25 30.72 5.90
CA ARG A 337 0.17 31.74 6.86
C ARG A 337 0.28 33.12 6.23
N SER A 338 -0.11 34.15 6.96
CA SER A 338 0.16 35.54 6.59
C SER A 338 1.66 35.84 6.69
N SER A 339 2.07 36.99 6.15
CA SER A 339 3.44 37.50 6.29
C SER A 339 3.87 37.71 7.75
N ALA A 340 2.92 37.94 8.66
CA ALA A 340 3.15 38.05 10.11
C ALA A 340 3.18 36.68 10.82
N GLY A 341 3.09 35.57 10.09
CA GLY A 341 3.15 34.21 10.64
C GLY A 341 1.83 33.69 11.23
N LYS A 342 0.74 34.46 11.14
CA LYS A 342 -0.61 34.07 11.57
C LYS A 342 -1.17 33.00 10.65
N ASN A 343 -1.76 31.93 11.17
CA ASN A 343 -2.49 30.96 10.33
C ASN A 343 -3.81 31.61 9.86
N MET A 344 -4.13 31.44 8.59
CA MET A 344 -5.21 32.12 7.89
C MET A 344 -6.22 31.08 7.40
N THR A 345 -7.48 31.30 7.71
CA THR A 345 -8.59 30.39 7.42
C THR A 345 -9.78 31.19 6.89
N THR A 346 -10.51 30.64 5.94
CA THR A 346 -11.77 31.20 5.42
C THR A 346 -12.83 30.13 5.45
N LEU A 347 -14.02 30.46 5.94
CA LEU A 347 -15.23 29.67 5.75
C LEU A 347 -15.94 30.20 4.50
N TYR A 348 -15.95 29.39 3.45
CA TYR A 348 -16.73 29.67 2.25
C TYR A 348 -18.12 29.08 2.38
N LYS A 349 -19.12 29.81 1.89
CA LYS A 349 -20.50 29.33 1.72
C LYS A 349 -20.82 29.24 0.23
N PHE A 350 -21.31 28.08 -0.20
CA PHE A 350 -21.92 27.87 -1.50
C PHE A 350 -23.43 27.78 -1.27
N THR A 351 -24.15 28.84 -1.65
CA THR A 351 -25.62 28.85 -1.59
C THR A 351 -26.20 28.07 -2.76
N SER A 352 -27.10 27.13 -2.50
CA SER A 352 -27.85 26.47 -3.55
C SER A 352 -28.92 27.40 -4.13
N ASN A 353 -29.10 27.36 -5.45
CA ASN A 353 -30.20 28.07 -6.13
C ASN A 353 -31.24 27.12 -6.73
N GLY A 354 -31.19 25.84 -6.34
CA GLY A 354 -32.12 24.79 -6.80
C GLY A 354 -31.77 24.12 -8.12
N HIS A 355 -30.85 24.71 -8.90
CA HIS A 355 -30.37 24.13 -10.17
C HIS A 355 -28.84 24.07 -10.23
N GLY A 356 -28.17 24.39 -9.13
CA GLY A 356 -26.73 24.51 -8.99
C GLY A 356 -26.39 25.38 -7.78
N PHE A 357 -25.19 25.94 -7.76
CA PHE A 357 -24.73 26.79 -6.67
C PHE A 357 -24.29 28.15 -7.20
N ASP A 358 -24.55 29.18 -6.40
CA ASP A 358 -23.98 30.50 -6.64
C ASP A 358 -22.46 30.47 -6.44
N ALA A 359 -21.77 31.50 -6.94
CA ALA A 359 -20.34 31.63 -6.71
C ALA A 359 -20.06 31.72 -5.20
N PRO A 360 -19.09 30.95 -4.66
CA PRO A 360 -18.88 30.86 -3.23
C PRO A 360 -18.45 32.20 -2.66
N ILE A 361 -19.05 32.57 -1.54
CA ILE A 361 -18.73 33.79 -0.81
C ILE A 361 -17.82 33.49 0.38
N LYS A 362 -16.95 34.43 0.76
CA LYS A 362 -16.23 34.39 2.04
C LYS A 362 -17.21 34.74 3.16
N ALA A 363 -17.83 33.74 3.76
CA ALA A 363 -18.85 33.92 4.80
C ALA A 363 -18.24 34.23 6.18
N TRP A 364 -16.98 33.83 6.40
CA TRP A 364 -16.14 34.29 7.50
C TRP A 364 -14.66 34.12 7.13
N ASP A 365 -13.78 34.99 7.64
CA ASP A 365 -12.34 34.80 7.61
C ASP A 365 -11.67 35.46 8.81
N ASN A 366 -10.41 35.10 9.07
CA ASN A 366 -9.60 35.76 10.08
C ASN A 366 -8.53 36.67 9.45
N GLU A 367 -8.82 37.37 8.36
CA GLU A 367 -7.85 38.26 7.71
C GLU A 367 -7.57 39.52 8.53
N ALA A 368 -8.60 40.08 9.16
CA ALA A 368 -8.47 41.29 9.95
C ALA A 368 -7.44 41.12 11.10
N SER A 369 -6.66 42.17 11.34
CA SER A 369 -5.51 42.12 12.25
C SER A 369 -5.88 41.93 13.71
N ASP A 370 -7.11 42.27 14.07
CA ASP A 370 -7.71 42.13 15.41
C ASP A 370 -8.34 40.75 15.66
N VAL A 371 -8.54 39.94 14.61
CA VAL A 371 -9.00 38.55 14.75
C VAL A 371 -7.79 37.65 15.05
N GLY A 372 -7.94 36.66 15.93
CA GLY A 372 -6.88 35.73 16.29
C GLY A 372 -6.40 34.81 15.14
N SER A 373 -5.26 34.15 15.36
CA SER A 373 -4.74 33.11 14.46
C SER A 373 -5.65 31.88 14.50
N TRP A 374 -6.14 31.41 13.35
CA TRP A 374 -6.97 30.21 13.23
C TRP A 374 -6.34 29.25 12.24
N ASN A 375 -6.08 28.02 12.67
CA ASN A 375 -5.50 27.00 11.82
C ASN A 375 -6.57 25.97 11.40
N ALA A 376 -6.99 26.01 10.14
CA ALA A 376 -7.89 25.00 9.57
C ALA A 376 -7.32 23.56 9.69
N ASP A 377 -6.01 23.36 9.83
CA ASP A 377 -5.39 22.04 10.06
C ASP A 377 -5.65 21.46 11.45
N ARG A 378 -6.20 22.28 12.34
CA ARG A 378 -6.53 21.91 13.72
C ARG A 378 -8.04 21.82 13.93
N SER A 379 -8.82 21.81 12.85
CA SER A 379 -10.28 21.88 12.85
C SER A 379 -10.88 20.57 12.37
N LYS A 380 -11.95 20.10 13.02
CA LYS A 380 -12.88 19.07 12.50
C LYS A 380 -14.27 19.68 12.49
N MET A 381 -14.88 19.78 11.32
CA MET A 381 -16.14 20.48 11.11
C MET A 381 -17.34 19.52 11.18
N THR A 382 -18.51 20.04 11.56
CA THR A 382 -19.83 19.41 11.40
C THR A 382 -20.88 20.52 11.35
N VAL A 383 -22.10 20.23 10.92
CA VAL A 383 -23.19 21.23 10.89
C VAL A 383 -24.49 20.70 11.46
N GLY A 384 -25.34 21.62 11.88
CA GLY A 384 -26.68 21.37 12.36
C GLY A 384 -27.30 22.67 12.85
N ASP A 385 -28.61 22.71 13.00
CA ASP A 385 -29.29 23.83 13.67
C ASP A 385 -29.12 23.70 15.20
N PHE A 386 -27.96 24.10 15.71
CA PHE A 386 -27.62 23.97 17.13
C PHE A 386 -28.42 24.93 18.01
N ASN A 387 -28.86 26.06 17.44
CA ASN A 387 -29.55 27.11 18.19
C ASN A 387 -31.10 27.03 18.06
N GLY A 388 -31.62 26.26 17.09
CA GLY A 388 -33.05 26.03 16.86
C GLY A 388 -33.77 27.15 16.13
N ASP A 389 -33.08 27.97 15.32
CA ASP A 389 -33.68 29.09 14.57
C ASP A 389 -34.13 28.73 13.15
N GLY A 390 -34.05 27.45 12.79
CA GLY A 390 -34.40 26.92 11.47
C GLY A 390 -33.33 27.15 10.42
N LYS A 391 -32.16 27.67 10.77
CA LYS A 391 -30.99 27.71 9.90
C LYS A 391 -29.92 26.78 10.44
N THR A 392 -29.24 26.14 9.52
CA THR A 392 -28.08 25.32 9.88
C THR A 392 -26.94 26.23 10.33
N ASP A 393 -26.19 25.80 11.33
CA ASP A 393 -24.97 26.43 11.84
C ASP A 393 -23.75 25.54 11.59
N VAL A 394 -22.54 26.09 11.74
CA VAL A 394 -21.28 25.33 11.66
C VAL A 394 -20.66 25.17 13.03
N ALA A 395 -20.31 23.94 13.41
CA ALA A 395 -19.53 23.64 14.61
C ALA A 395 -18.14 23.11 14.25
N VAL A 396 -17.11 23.59 14.96
CA VAL A 396 -15.71 23.19 14.76
C VAL A 396 -15.12 22.70 16.06
N LEU A 397 -14.78 21.41 16.12
CA LEU A 397 -13.93 20.85 17.16
C LEU A 397 -12.48 21.22 16.85
N TYR A 398 -11.87 22.02 17.71
CA TYR A 398 -10.57 22.64 17.49
C TYR A 398 -9.52 22.09 18.46
N ASN A 399 -8.35 21.72 17.93
CA ASN A 399 -7.18 21.35 18.70
C ASN A 399 -6.51 22.62 19.22
N ASP A 400 -6.55 22.90 20.52
CA ASP A 400 -5.84 24.03 21.14
C ASP A 400 -4.40 23.69 21.51
N GLY A 401 -4.10 22.40 21.69
CA GLY A 401 -2.75 21.87 21.79
C GLY A 401 -2.53 21.22 23.12
N ARG A 402 -1.46 21.60 23.81
CA ARG A 402 -1.24 21.24 25.20
C ARG A 402 -1.15 22.49 26.05
N ASP A 403 -1.64 22.41 27.27
CA ASP A 403 -1.43 23.47 28.25
C ASP A 403 -0.09 23.32 29.01
N GLU A 404 0.11 24.14 30.04
CA GLU A 404 1.32 24.16 30.86
C GLU A 404 1.54 22.86 31.66
N THR A 405 0.49 22.09 31.95
CA THR A 405 0.61 20.78 32.63
C THR A 405 0.88 19.64 31.66
N GLY A 406 0.87 19.93 30.35
CA GLY A 406 1.06 18.96 29.28
C GLY A 406 -0.24 18.27 28.85
N ASP A 407 -1.37 18.66 29.42
CA ASP A 407 -2.67 18.10 29.10
C ASP A 407 -3.16 18.60 27.74
N PHE A 408 -3.75 17.69 26.97
CA PHE A 408 -4.34 18.04 25.69
C PHE A 408 -5.55 18.96 25.88
N ARG A 409 -5.62 20.00 25.05
CA ARG A 409 -6.71 20.99 25.05
C ARG A 409 -7.46 20.96 23.73
N THR A 410 -8.78 20.85 23.83
CA THR A 410 -9.73 20.80 22.74
C THR A 410 -10.91 21.70 23.08
N SER A 411 -11.35 22.52 22.12
CA SER A 411 -12.52 23.38 22.24
C SER A 411 -13.55 23.08 21.15
N LEU A 412 -14.81 23.39 21.39
CA LEU A 412 -15.85 23.46 20.36
C LEU A 412 -16.20 24.93 20.12
N TYR A 413 -16.18 25.33 18.86
CA TYR A 413 -16.61 26.65 18.42
C TYR A 413 -17.83 26.54 17.52
N GLU A 414 -18.76 27.49 17.65
CA GLU A 414 -19.93 27.62 16.78
C GLU A 414 -19.85 28.90 15.96
N PHE A 415 -20.16 28.75 14.68
CA PHE A 415 -20.41 29.82 13.72
C PHE A 415 -21.91 29.82 13.44
N ILE A 416 -22.62 30.74 14.10
CA ILE A 416 -24.07 30.85 13.97
C ILE A 416 -24.41 31.53 12.65
N SER A 417 -25.25 30.91 11.83
CA SER A 417 -25.73 31.50 10.58
C SER A 417 -26.64 32.70 10.86
N ASP A 418 -26.51 33.75 10.05
CA ASP A 418 -27.49 34.85 9.98
C ASP A 418 -28.34 34.80 8.69
N GLY A 419 -28.19 33.72 7.93
CA GLY A 419 -28.78 33.48 6.64
C GLY A 419 -27.85 33.85 5.48
N LYS A 420 -27.23 35.02 5.56
CA LYS A 420 -26.33 35.51 4.51
C LYS A 420 -24.89 35.09 4.73
N SER A 421 -24.46 35.04 5.98
CA SER A 421 -23.09 34.81 6.43
C SER A 421 -23.10 34.07 7.77
N PHE A 422 -21.94 33.96 8.40
CA PHE A 422 -21.83 33.46 9.77
C PHE A 422 -21.33 34.54 10.72
N LYS A 423 -21.84 34.53 11.95
CA LYS A 423 -21.28 35.31 13.05
C LYS A 423 -19.86 34.84 13.36
N ALA A 424 -19.07 35.72 13.99
CA ALA A 424 -17.74 35.34 14.46
C ALA A 424 -17.82 34.11 15.39
N PRO A 425 -16.86 33.17 15.29
CA PRO A 425 -16.93 31.93 16.03
C PRO A 425 -16.92 32.16 17.54
N ALA A 426 -17.91 31.61 18.22
CA ALA A 426 -18.01 31.63 19.68
C ALA A 426 -17.53 30.29 20.23
N LYS A 427 -16.63 30.32 21.22
CA LYS A 427 -16.25 29.10 21.95
C LYS A 427 -17.39 28.71 22.88
N VAL A 428 -18.02 27.57 22.62
CA VAL A 428 -19.19 27.08 23.38
C VAL A 428 -18.83 25.99 24.38
N TRP A 429 -17.70 25.31 24.16
CA TRP A 429 -17.17 24.31 25.10
C TRP A 429 -15.65 24.24 25.01
N ASP A 430 -15.01 23.89 26.12
CA ASP A 430 -13.63 23.39 26.16
C ASP A 430 -13.49 22.32 27.24
N ASN A 431 -12.44 21.51 27.14
CA ASN A 431 -12.15 20.48 28.12
C ASN A 431 -11.35 21.00 29.34
N ASN A 432 -11.33 22.31 29.59
CA ASN A 432 -10.64 22.90 30.74
C ASN A 432 -11.45 22.76 32.04
N ASP A 433 -11.88 21.54 32.31
CA ASP A 433 -12.66 21.18 33.47
C ASP A 433 -12.16 19.85 34.06
N ARG A 434 -12.53 19.60 35.33
CA ARG A 434 -12.07 18.40 36.07
C ARG A 434 -12.74 17.10 35.63
N THR A 435 -13.85 17.18 34.90
CA THR A 435 -14.69 16.04 34.54
C THR A 435 -14.34 15.47 33.16
N THR A 436 -13.97 16.31 32.20
CA THR A 436 -13.59 15.89 30.85
C THR A 436 -12.11 15.54 30.75
N GLY A 437 -11.25 16.16 31.59
CA GLY A 437 -9.83 15.84 31.64
C GLY A 437 -9.09 16.10 30.33
N SER A 438 -8.05 15.31 30.05
CA SER A 438 -7.15 15.45 28.89
C SER A 438 -7.78 14.94 27.57
N TRP A 439 -8.89 15.55 27.14
CA TRP A 439 -9.57 15.22 25.89
C TRP A 439 -8.66 15.45 24.68
N THR A 440 -8.55 14.43 23.83
CA THR A 440 -7.64 14.47 22.68
C THR A 440 -8.41 14.66 21.37
N TRP A 441 -8.22 15.81 20.73
CA TRP A 441 -8.83 16.11 19.42
C TRP A 441 -8.55 15.05 18.36
N GLU A 442 -7.33 14.51 18.29
CA GLU A 442 -6.92 13.50 17.29
C GLU A 442 -7.78 12.24 17.37
N ARG A 443 -8.25 11.91 18.57
CA ARG A 443 -9.04 10.71 18.92
C ARG A 443 -10.54 10.88 18.71
N SER A 444 -10.97 11.97 18.09
CA SER A 444 -12.38 12.36 17.93
C SER A 444 -12.85 12.27 16.46
N LYS A 445 -14.00 11.65 16.20
CA LYS A 445 -14.70 11.69 14.90
C LYS A 445 -16.09 12.33 15.12
N PRO A 446 -16.27 13.63 14.85
CA PRO A 446 -17.54 14.31 15.09
C PRO A 446 -18.57 13.98 14.01
N VAL A 447 -19.84 13.98 14.42
CA VAL A 447 -21.05 13.95 13.59
C VAL A 447 -22.08 14.88 14.26
N ALA A 448 -23.15 15.25 13.55
CA ALA A 448 -24.21 16.06 14.13
C ALA A 448 -25.60 15.59 13.70
N GLY A 449 -26.58 15.91 14.54
CA GLY A 449 -27.98 15.55 14.36
C GLY A 449 -28.74 15.70 15.67
N ASP A 450 -30.06 15.80 15.61
CA ASP A 450 -30.92 15.88 16.80
C ASP A 450 -31.07 14.48 17.43
N PHE A 451 -30.12 14.08 18.29
CA PHE A 451 -30.10 12.71 18.82
C PHE A 451 -31.16 12.49 19.90
N ASN A 452 -31.63 13.55 20.56
CA ASN A 452 -32.60 13.48 21.66
C ASN A 452 -34.05 13.80 21.23
N GLY A 453 -34.25 14.39 20.06
CA GLY A 453 -35.54 14.72 19.48
C GLY A 453 -36.14 16.02 20.02
N ASP A 454 -35.30 16.96 20.47
CA ASP A 454 -35.73 18.25 21.03
C ASP A 454 -35.88 19.36 19.99
N GLY A 455 -35.59 19.07 18.72
CA GLY A 455 -35.67 19.97 17.58
C GLY A 455 -34.41 20.79 17.35
N LYS A 456 -33.33 20.57 18.11
CA LYS A 456 -32.01 21.15 17.87
C LYS A 456 -31.03 20.05 17.48
N ALA A 457 -30.12 20.35 16.57
CA ALA A 457 -29.01 19.44 16.32
C ALA A 457 -28.08 19.42 17.54
N ASP A 458 -27.50 18.27 17.84
CA ASP A 458 -26.43 18.09 18.82
C ASP A 458 -25.10 17.74 18.11
N VAL A 459 -23.99 17.81 18.85
CA VAL A 459 -22.68 17.33 18.37
C VAL A 459 -22.37 15.97 19.01
N GLY A 460 -22.34 14.92 18.19
CA GLY A 460 -21.89 13.59 18.56
C GLY A 460 -20.40 13.40 18.29
N ILE A 461 -19.68 12.71 19.17
CA ILE A 461 -18.26 12.37 18.97
C ILE A 461 -18.04 10.89 19.23
N LEU A 462 -17.68 10.15 18.18
CA LEU A 462 -17.10 8.82 18.33
C LEU A 462 -15.64 9.00 18.76
N TYR A 463 -15.31 8.53 19.96
CA TYR A 463 -14.05 8.81 20.65
C TYR A 463 -13.26 7.52 20.89
N ASN A 464 -11.96 7.57 20.57
CA ASN A 464 -11.02 6.51 20.90
C ASN A 464 -10.63 6.66 22.39
N GLU A 465 -11.02 5.72 23.25
CA GLU A 465 -10.63 5.68 24.67
C GLU A 465 -9.34 4.88 24.91
N GLY A 466 -8.93 4.06 23.95
CA GLY A 466 -7.58 3.49 23.87
C GLY A 466 -7.62 1.99 23.95
N GLN A 467 -6.57 1.40 24.51
CA GLN A 467 -6.54 -0.03 24.78
C GLN A 467 -6.50 -0.24 26.29
N GLY A 468 -7.42 -1.06 26.81
CA GLY A 468 -7.44 -1.45 28.21
C GLY A 468 -6.32 -2.45 28.57
N ASP A 469 -6.17 -2.73 29.87
CA ASP A 469 -5.20 -3.72 30.38
C ASP A 469 -5.47 -5.16 29.86
N ASP A 470 -6.67 -5.40 29.34
CA ASP A 470 -7.10 -6.66 28.71
C ASP A 470 -6.76 -6.73 27.22
N ASN A 471 -5.98 -5.77 26.70
CA ASN A 471 -5.66 -5.58 25.30
C ASN A 471 -6.89 -5.36 24.39
N MET A 472 -8.05 -4.98 24.94
CA MET A 472 -9.20 -4.62 24.13
C MET A 472 -9.18 -3.12 23.79
N ASN A 473 -9.39 -2.80 22.51
CA ASN A 473 -9.70 -1.45 22.07
C ASN A 473 -11.05 -0.99 22.66
N HIS A 474 -11.06 0.21 23.22
CA HIS A 474 -12.20 0.89 23.80
C HIS A 474 -12.56 2.12 22.96
N THR A 475 -13.82 2.18 22.59
CA THR A 475 -14.47 3.23 21.82
C THR A 475 -15.73 3.65 22.56
N ALA A 476 -15.94 4.96 22.67
CA ALA A 476 -17.12 5.54 23.28
C ALA A 476 -17.81 6.53 22.34
N PHE A 477 -19.10 6.72 22.50
CA PHE A 477 -19.85 7.79 21.87
C PHE A 477 -20.27 8.80 22.93
N HIS A 478 -19.92 10.07 22.68
CA HIS A 478 -20.27 11.19 23.53
C HIS A 478 -21.18 12.14 22.77
N ILE A 479 -22.17 12.73 23.44
CA ILE A 479 -23.03 13.76 22.85
C ILE A 479 -22.89 15.04 23.67
N LEU A 480 -22.64 16.14 22.97
CA LEU A 480 -22.72 17.50 23.47
C LEU A 480 -24.10 18.03 23.08
N TYR A 481 -25.04 17.98 24.02
CA TYR A 481 -26.43 18.35 23.76
C TYR A 481 -26.59 19.87 23.67
N SER A 482 -27.26 20.30 22.61
CA SER A 482 -27.65 21.69 22.42
C SER A 482 -28.84 22.05 23.32
N TYR A 483 -28.97 23.33 23.66
CA TYR A 483 -30.11 23.87 24.39
C TYR A 483 -30.24 25.37 24.14
N ASP A 484 -31.33 25.96 24.63
CA ASP A 484 -31.55 27.40 24.53
C ASP A 484 -30.42 28.17 25.23
N GLY A 485 -29.51 28.75 24.44
CA GLY A 485 -28.40 29.56 24.92
C GLY A 485 -27.02 28.87 24.94
N GLY A 486 -26.88 27.66 24.41
CA GLY A 486 -25.56 27.07 24.11
C GLY A 486 -25.53 25.55 24.04
N ILE A 487 -24.34 24.99 24.19
CA ILE A 487 -24.07 23.54 24.19
C ILE A 487 -23.57 23.07 25.55
N ARG A 488 -23.97 21.86 25.97
CA ARG A 488 -23.45 21.20 27.17
C ARG A 488 -22.16 20.44 26.88
N GLY A 489 -21.33 20.27 27.91
CA GLY A 489 -20.16 19.40 27.82
C GLY A 489 -20.53 17.95 27.48
N PRO A 490 -19.56 17.16 26.97
CA PRO A 490 -19.81 15.83 26.44
C PRO A 490 -20.35 14.87 27.51
N LYS A 491 -21.55 14.33 27.28
CA LYS A 491 -22.09 13.19 28.04
C LYS A 491 -21.69 11.91 27.32
N ARG A 492 -21.01 10.99 28.01
CA ARG A 492 -20.82 9.63 27.49
C ARG A 492 -22.17 8.91 27.45
N VAL A 493 -22.61 8.53 26.26
CA VAL A 493 -23.94 7.90 26.05
C VAL A 493 -23.84 6.44 25.65
N TRP A 494 -22.68 6.01 25.15
CA TRP A 494 -22.38 4.62 24.84
C TRP A 494 -20.88 4.35 24.94
N ASP A 495 -20.52 3.14 25.29
CA ASP A 495 -19.16 2.60 25.18
C ASP A 495 -19.23 1.09 24.91
N ASN A 496 -18.14 0.52 24.40
CA ASN A 496 -18.04 -0.92 24.14
C ASN A 496 -17.40 -1.70 25.30
N ASN A 497 -17.21 -1.09 26.48
CA ASN A 497 -16.58 -1.71 27.65
C ASN A 497 -17.54 -2.66 28.38
N ASP A 498 -18.10 -3.60 27.62
CA ASP A 498 -18.89 -4.69 28.12
C ASP A 498 -18.53 -6.00 27.41
N ARG A 499 -18.80 -7.12 28.10
CA ARG A 499 -18.43 -8.47 27.66
C ARG A 499 -19.08 -8.93 26.34
N THR A 500 -20.05 -8.19 25.82
CA THR A 500 -20.89 -8.62 24.70
C THR A 500 -20.65 -7.83 23.41
N THR A 501 -20.13 -6.60 23.48
CA THR A 501 -19.68 -5.82 22.31
C THR A 501 -18.25 -6.14 21.85
N GLY A 502 -17.41 -6.64 22.76
CA GLY A 502 -16.02 -7.03 22.44
C GLY A 502 -15.12 -5.83 22.12
N SER A 503 -13.97 -6.10 21.48
CA SER A 503 -12.96 -5.08 21.17
C SER A 503 -13.31 -4.29 19.90
N TRP A 504 -14.16 -3.27 20.03
CA TRP A 504 -14.48 -2.34 18.95
C TRP A 504 -13.33 -1.36 18.73
N ASN A 505 -12.80 -1.32 17.52
CA ASN A 505 -11.66 -0.46 17.19
C ASN A 505 -12.12 0.83 16.50
N TRP A 506 -11.92 1.96 17.16
CA TRP A 506 -12.23 3.28 16.62
C TRP A 506 -11.56 3.57 15.27
N GLU A 507 -10.33 3.11 15.04
CA GLU A 507 -9.59 3.35 13.78
C GLU A 507 -10.32 2.74 12.59
N ARG A 508 -11.06 1.65 12.83
CA ARG A 508 -11.79 0.86 11.82
C ARG A 508 -13.20 1.36 11.57
N SER A 509 -13.53 2.54 12.09
CA SER A 509 -14.89 3.11 12.07
C SER A 509 -14.97 4.38 11.21
N LYS A 510 -15.97 4.46 10.32
CA LYS A 510 -16.39 5.67 9.59
C LYS A 510 -17.82 6.03 10.03
N PRO A 511 -18.00 6.97 10.98
CA PRO A 511 -19.33 7.32 11.47
C PRO A 511 -20.07 8.26 10.51
N VAL A 512 -21.39 8.15 10.51
CA VAL A 512 -22.35 9.08 9.89
C VAL A 512 -23.52 9.26 10.86
N ALA A 513 -24.32 10.32 10.70
CA ALA A 513 -25.53 10.54 11.48
C ALA A 513 -26.73 10.82 10.58
N GLY A 514 -27.91 10.40 11.03
CA GLY A 514 -29.18 10.57 10.33
C GLY A 514 -30.28 9.73 10.98
N ASP A 515 -31.54 10.09 10.76
CA ASP A 515 -32.70 9.34 11.27
C ASP A 515 -32.97 8.11 10.39
N PHE A 516 -32.27 7.01 10.60
CA PHE A 516 -32.37 5.83 9.72
C PHE A 516 -33.68 5.05 9.91
N ASN A 517 -34.34 5.22 11.07
CA ASN A 517 -35.57 4.50 11.41
C ASN A 517 -36.86 5.33 11.22
N GLY A 518 -36.75 6.66 11.07
CA GLY A 518 -37.84 7.58 10.83
C GLY A 518 -38.59 7.97 12.09
N ASP A 519 -37.94 7.94 13.26
CA ASP A 519 -38.56 8.25 14.55
C ASP A 519 -38.44 9.74 14.97
N GLY A 520 -37.82 10.55 14.11
CA GLY A 520 -37.56 11.96 14.31
C GLY A 520 -36.29 12.28 15.09
N LYS A 521 -35.48 11.27 15.46
CA LYS A 521 -34.16 11.46 16.09
C LYS A 521 -33.06 11.02 15.15
N ALA A 522 -31.95 11.73 15.18
CA ALA A 522 -30.73 11.27 14.55
C ALA A 522 -30.20 10.02 15.27
N ASP A 523 -29.71 9.07 14.48
CA ASP A 523 -29.01 7.88 14.95
C ASP A 523 -27.53 7.95 14.59
N LEU A 524 -26.73 7.13 15.28
CA LEU A 524 -25.33 6.90 14.93
C LEU A 524 -25.21 5.70 13.99
N GLY A 525 -24.81 5.95 12.74
CA GLY A 525 -24.40 4.93 11.78
C GLY A 525 -22.89 4.76 11.77
N ILE A 526 -22.37 3.52 11.71
CA ILE A 526 -20.93 3.24 11.62
C ILE A 526 -20.67 2.20 10.54
N LEU A 527 -19.97 2.62 9.48
CA LEU A 527 -19.36 1.69 8.54
C LEU A 527 -18.04 1.18 9.15
N TYR A 528 -17.97 -0.12 9.39
CA TYR A 528 -16.93 -0.76 10.19
C TYR A 528 -16.14 -1.78 9.38
N ASP A 529 -14.81 -1.73 9.48
CA ASP A 529 -13.90 -2.74 8.94
C ASP A 529 -13.85 -3.94 9.89
N GLU A 530 -14.27 -5.12 9.42
CA GLU A 530 -14.21 -6.38 10.17
C GLU A 530 -13.00 -7.23 9.77
N GLY A 531 -12.28 -6.84 8.73
CA GLY A 531 -10.99 -7.39 8.34
C GLY A 531 -11.16 -8.47 7.30
N LYS A 532 -10.34 -9.52 7.37
CA LYS A 532 -10.49 -10.67 6.50
C LYS A 532 -11.07 -11.84 7.27
N ASP A 533 -11.97 -12.56 6.64
CA ASP A 533 -12.44 -13.82 7.17
C ASP A 533 -11.49 -14.98 6.85
N ASN A 534 -11.91 -16.20 7.18
CA ASN A 534 -11.12 -17.42 6.97
C ASN A 534 -10.93 -17.79 5.48
N THR A 535 -11.70 -17.23 4.55
CA THR A 535 -11.50 -17.40 3.10
C THR A 535 -10.58 -16.33 2.51
N GLY A 536 -10.21 -15.33 3.31
CA GLY A 536 -9.38 -14.20 2.90
C GLY A 536 -10.17 -13.04 2.31
N ASP A 537 -11.51 -13.12 2.33
CA ASP A 537 -12.41 -12.09 1.80
C ASP A 537 -12.52 -10.93 2.80
N PHE A 538 -12.55 -9.69 2.28
CA PHE A 538 -12.70 -8.51 3.12
C PHE A 538 -14.13 -8.37 3.62
N ARG A 539 -14.27 -8.05 4.90
CA ARG A 539 -15.53 -7.92 5.62
C ARG A 539 -15.73 -6.48 6.04
N THR A 540 -16.83 -5.92 5.56
CA THR A 540 -17.32 -4.59 5.92
C THR A 540 -18.75 -4.73 6.42
N ALA A 541 -19.08 -4.05 7.51
CA ALA A 541 -20.39 -4.09 8.13
C ALA A 541 -20.89 -2.68 8.45
N PHE A 542 -22.21 -2.50 8.47
CA PHE A 542 -22.83 -1.27 8.93
C PHE A 542 -23.59 -1.54 10.23
N HIS A 543 -23.38 -0.66 11.21
CA HIS A 543 -23.98 -0.75 12.52
C HIS A 543 -24.75 0.53 12.82
N ILE A 544 -25.91 0.41 13.47
CA ILE A 544 -26.73 1.56 13.87
C ILE A 544 -26.99 1.51 15.38
N GLY A 545 -26.72 2.62 16.05
CA GLY A 545 -27.19 2.91 17.41
C GLY A 545 -28.25 4.01 17.37
N TYR A 546 -29.51 3.63 17.61
CA TYR A 546 -30.65 4.54 17.51
C TYR A 546 -30.68 5.61 18.60
N GLY A 547 -31.02 6.85 18.24
CA GLY A 547 -31.17 7.98 19.16
C GLY A 547 -32.25 7.73 20.23
N THR A 548 -32.04 8.26 21.43
CA THR A 548 -33.04 8.26 22.52
C THR A 548 -32.99 9.60 23.24
N ALA A 549 -33.99 9.86 24.09
CA ALA A 549 -34.10 11.14 24.81
C ALA A 549 -32.85 11.57 25.60
N ASP A 550 -31.96 10.64 25.98
CA ASP A 550 -30.75 10.98 26.71
C ASP A 550 -29.52 10.11 26.39
N ALA A 551 -29.61 9.22 25.39
CA ALA A 551 -28.53 8.32 25.00
C ALA A 551 -28.66 7.85 23.54
N ILE A 552 -27.89 6.83 23.18
CA ILE A 552 -28.17 6.00 22.00
C ILE A 552 -28.36 4.54 22.45
N THR A 553 -29.11 3.77 21.67
CA THR A 553 -29.11 2.32 21.82
C THR A 553 -27.74 1.75 21.42
N ARG A 554 -27.43 0.57 21.95
CA ARG A 554 -26.17 -0.12 21.63
C ARG A 554 -26.10 -0.39 20.12
N PRO A 555 -25.03 0.03 19.41
CA PRO A 555 -24.91 -0.20 17.98
C PRO A 555 -25.06 -1.67 17.63
N LYS A 556 -26.01 -1.97 16.74
CA LYS A 556 -26.28 -3.31 16.24
C LYS A 556 -25.87 -3.40 14.78
N ARG A 557 -25.28 -4.53 14.39
CA ARG A 557 -25.03 -4.83 12.98
C ARG A 557 -26.37 -4.95 12.26
N VAL A 558 -26.60 -4.09 11.27
CA VAL A 558 -27.81 -4.08 10.44
C VAL A 558 -27.53 -4.56 9.02
N TRP A 559 -26.26 -4.52 8.60
CA TRP A 559 -25.81 -5.04 7.30
C TRP A 559 -24.36 -5.51 7.39
N ASP A 560 -24.00 -6.52 6.60
CA ASP A 560 -22.62 -6.83 6.22
C ASP A 560 -22.55 -7.37 4.79
N ASN A 561 -21.34 -7.35 4.23
CA ASN A 561 -21.09 -7.83 2.87
C ASN A 561 -20.90 -9.36 2.79
N ASN A 562 -21.34 -10.13 3.81
CA ASN A 562 -21.22 -11.59 3.82
C ASN A 562 -22.36 -12.28 3.04
N ASP A 563 -22.61 -11.78 1.83
CA ASP A 563 -23.55 -12.36 0.92
C ASP A 563 -22.98 -12.49 -0.51
N ARG A 564 -23.62 -13.34 -1.32
CA ARG A 564 -23.18 -13.63 -2.70
C ARG A 564 -23.53 -12.50 -3.68
N THR A 565 -24.25 -11.48 -3.25
CA THR A 565 -24.84 -10.44 -4.11
C THR A 565 -24.09 -9.11 -4.06
N THR A 566 -23.55 -8.72 -2.90
CA THR A 566 -22.70 -7.54 -2.75
C THR A 566 -21.24 -7.84 -3.08
N GLY A 567 -20.78 -9.08 -2.82
CA GLY A 567 -19.39 -9.49 -2.99
C GLY A 567 -18.46 -8.92 -1.90
N SER A 568 -17.16 -9.19 -2.02
CA SER A 568 -16.14 -8.70 -1.08
C SER A 568 -15.89 -7.19 -1.27
N TRP A 569 -16.43 -6.39 -0.37
CA TRP A 569 -16.20 -4.93 -0.29
C TRP A 569 -15.11 -4.58 0.71
N THR A 570 -14.26 -3.63 0.32
CA THR A 570 -13.15 -3.15 1.15
C THR A 570 -13.52 -1.83 1.81
N TRP A 571 -13.46 -1.79 3.14
CA TRP A 571 -13.83 -0.62 3.92
C TRP A 571 -12.98 0.61 3.58
N GLU A 572 -11.68 0.42 3.33
CA GLU A 572 -10.74 1.50 3.00
C GLU A 572 -11.18 2.26 1.75
N ARG A 573 -11.78 1.56 0.79
CA ARG A 573 -12.22 2.06 -0.52
C ARG A 573 -13.62 2.69 -0.50
N SER A 574 -14.24 2.73 0.67
CA SER A 574 -15.63 3.19 0.87
C SER A 574 -15.66 4.58 1.52
N LYS A 575 -16.38 5.53 0.93
CA LYS A 575 -16.64 6.86 1.49
C LYS A 575 -18.14 6.98 1.81
N PRO A 576 -18.54 6.77 3.09
CA PRO A 576 -19.96 6.82 3.46
C PRO A 576 -20.45 8.26 3.61
N VAL A 577 -21.74 8.45 3.35
CA VAL A 577 -22.51 9.67 3.61
C VAL A 577 -23.94 9.27 3.99
N ALA A 578 -24.66 10.09 4.75
CA ALA A 578 -26.06 9.84 5.09
C ALA A 578 -26.96 10.94 4.51
N GLY A 579 -28.16 10.55 4.08
CA GLY A 579 -29.18 11.44 3.53
C GLY A 579 -30.40 10.65 3.05
N ASP A 580 -31.57 11.27 3.01
CA ASP A 580 -32.81 10.65 2.54
C ASP A 580 -32.88 10.71 1.00
N PHE A 581 -32.19 9.80 0.29
CA PHE A 581 -32.05 9.88 -1.17
C PHE A 581 -33.35 9.54 -1.92
N ASN A 582 -34.31 8.88 -1.26
CA ASN A 582 -35.59 8.48 -1.85
C ASN A 582 -36.78 9.34 -1.39
N GLY A 583 -36.61 10.20 -0.39
CA GLY A 583 -37.64 11.10 0.15
C GLY A 583 -38.69 10.39 0.99
N ASP A 584 -38.34 9.27 1.65
CA ASP A 584 -39.26 8.49 2.47
C ASP A 584 -39.31 8.91 3.95
N GLY A 585 -38.56 9.95 4.30
CA GLY A 585 -38.43 10.52 5.64
C GLY A 585 -37.45 9.75 6.53
N LYS A 586 -36.66 8.82 5.98
CA LYS A 586 -35.55 8.16 6.67
C LYS A 586 -34.24 8.51 6.00
N ALA A 587 -33.20 8.69 6.81
CA ALA A 587 -31.84 8.70 6.30
C ALA A 587 -31.48 7.34 5.70
N ASP A 588 -30.80 7.37 4.57
CA ASP A 588 -30.18 6.24 3.92
C ASP A 588 -28.66 6.31 4.07
N LEU A 589 -27.97 5.20 3.82
CA LEU A 589 -26.52 5.16 3.73
C LEU A 589 -26.10 5.18 2.25
N GLY A 590 -25.47 6.27 1.82
CA GLY A 590 -24.75 6.36 0.56
C GLY A 590 -23.28 5.94 0.72
N ILE A 591 -22.73 5.20 -0.24
CA ILE A 591 -21.31 4.82 -0.27
C ILE A 591 -20.74 5.07 -1.66
N LEU A 592 -19.83 6.04 -1.78
CA LEU A 592 -18.96 6.13 -2.95
C LEU A 592 -17.83 5.12 -2.79
N TYR A 593 -17.77 4.16 -3.70
CA TYR A 593 -16.83 3.05 -3.66
C TYR A 593 -15.83 3.15 -4.81
N ASP A 594 -14.54 3.12 -4.47
CA ASP A 594 -13.46 2.95 -5.44
C ASP A 594 -13.45 1.48 -5.93
N GLU A 595 -13.75 1.26 -7.22
CA GLU A 595 -13.68 -0.05 -7.87
C GLU A 595 -12.31 -0.29 -8.50
N GLY A 596 -11.48 0.75 -8.62
CA GLY A 596 -10.07 0.66 -8.97
C GLY A 596 -9.85 1.09 -10.39
N ARG A 597 -9.03 0.34 -11.12
CA ARG A 597 -8.83 0.58 -12.56
C ARG A 597 -9.32 -0.60 -13.36
N ASP A 598 -9.92 -0.31 -14.50
CA ASP A 598 -10.25 -1.34 -15.47
C ASP A 598 -9.02 -1.73 -16.32
N LYS A 599 -9.26 -2.55 -17.35
CA LYS A 599 -8.20 -3.04 -18.24
C LYS A 599 -7.59 -1.96 -19.13
N THR A 600 -8.26 -0.83 -19.36
CA THR A 600 -7.71 0.31 -20.11
C THR A 600 -6.92 1.25 -19.19
N GLY A 601 -6.97 1.01 -17.87
CA GLY A 601 -6.32 1.84 -16.86
C GLY A 601 -7.22 2.96 -16.35
N ASP A 602 -8.48 3.01 -16.78
CA ASP A 602 -9.43 4.02 -16.36
C ASP A 602 -9.95 3.74 -14.96
N PHE A 603 -10.08 4.78 -14.15
CA PHE A 603 -10.64 4.69 -12.82
C PHE A 603 -12.12 4.29 -12.89
N ARG A 604 -12.53 3.39 -12.00
CA ARG A 604 -13.90 2.91 -11.84
C ARG A 604 -14.39 3.27 -10.45
N THR A 605 -15.53 3.93 -10.42
CA THR A 605 -16.18 4.42 -9.21
C THR A 605 -17.67 4.12 -9.31
N ALA A 606 -18.25 3.67 -8.21
CA ALA A 606 -19.67 3.43 -8.10
C ALA A 606 -20.24 4.07 -6.83
N PHE A 607 -21.46 4.58 -6.91
CA PHE A 607 -22.22 5.02 -5.75
C PHE A 607 -23.32 4.00 -5.45
N HIS A 608 -23.39 3.59 -4.19
CA HIS A 608 -24.38 2.63 -3.73
C HIS A 608 -25.23 3.23 -2.61
N ILE A 609 -26.50 2.87 -2.58
CA ILE A 609 -27.45 3.34 -1.57
C ILE A 609 -28.03 2.13 -0.86
N ALA A 610 -28.00 2.17 0.47
CA ALA A 610 -28.70 1.26 1.35
C ALA A 610 -29.84 2.06 2.00
N TYR A 611 -31.08 1.79 1.59
CA TYR A 611 -32.24 2.55 2.07
C TYR A 611 -32.61 2.22 3.52
N GLY A 612 -32.89 3.26 4.31
CA GLY A 612 -33.31 3.18 5.71
C GLY A 612 -34.57 2.35 5.93
N ARG A 613 -34.68 1.75 7.13
CA ARG A 613 -35.84 0.94 7.57
C ARG A 613 -36.05 1.15 9.05
N ALA A 614 -37.28 0.96 9.51
CA ALA A 614 -37.64 1.07 10.92
C ALA A 614 -36.79 0.19 11.86
N ASP A 615 -36.23 -0.92 11.37
CA ASP A 615 -35.40 -1.86 12.14
C ASP A 615 -33.99 -2.07 11.57
N GLY A 616 -33.55 -1.23 10.64
CA GLY A 616 -32.19 -1.30 10.10
C GLY A 616 -32.05 -0.64 8.73
N ILE A 617 -31.40 -1.34 7.80
CA ILE A 617 -31.13 -0.80 6.47
C ILE A 617 -31.21 -1.92 5.42
N ASN A 618 -31.47 -1.56 4.18
CA ASN A 618 -31.36 -2.48 3.05
C ASN A 618 -29.91 -2.86 2.74
N ALA A 619 -29.70 -3.99 2.08
CA ALA A 619 -28.42 -4.25 1.43
C ALA A 619 -28.13 -3.12 0.41
N PRO A 620 -26.90 -2.57 0.37
CA PRO A 620 -26.53 -1.53 -0.59
C PRO A 620 -26.77 -1.99 -2.02
N LYS A 621 -27.45 -1.15 -2.80
CA LYS A 621 -27.66 -1.33 -4.23
C LYS A 621 -26.89 -0.29 -5.00
N ARG A 622 -26.31 -0.69 -6.13
CA ARG A 622 -25.65 0.25 -7.04
C ARG A 622 -26.68 1.23 -7.60
N ALA A 623 -26.52 2.50 -7.25
CA ALA A 623 -27.37 3.60 -7.69
C ALA A 623 -26.76 4.35 -8.88
N TRP A 624 -25.43 4.36 -8.98
CA TRP A 624 -24.68 4.95 -10.10
C TRP A 624 -23.31 4.30 -10.26
N ASP A 625 -22.78 4.30 -11.48
CA ASP A 625 -21.35 4.10 -11.75
C ASP A 625 -20.91 4.92 -12.96
N ASN A 626 -19.60 5.07 -13.11
CA ASN A 626 -18.99 5.77 -14.24
C ASN A 626 -18.73 4.85 -15.45
N ASN A 627 -19.39 3.70 -15.55
CA ASN A 627 -19.26 2.80 -16.70
C ASN A 627 -20.11 3.26 -17.89
N ASP A 628 -19.85 4.49 -18.30
CA ASP A 628 -20.55 5.16 -19.37
C ASP A 628 -19.60 6.04 -20.19
N THR A 629 -20.04 6.46 -21.37
CA THR A 629 -19.21 7.19 -22.33
C THR A 629 -19.07 8.69 -22.03
N THR A 630 -19.75 9.23 -21.01
CA THR A 630 -19.81 10.69 -20.77
C THR A 630 -19.09 11.12 -19.50
N THR A 631 -19.10 10.27 -18.47
CA THR A 631 -18.45 10.53 -17.17
C THR A 631 -16.94 10.24 -17.27
N GLY A 632 -16.57 9.23 -18.06
CA GLY A 632 -15.16 8.86 -18.25
C GLY A 632 -14.52 8.33 -16.97
N SER A 633 -13.22 8.60 -16.81
CA SER A 633 -12.35 8.07 -15.76
C SER A 633 -12.54 8.81 -14.42
N TRP A 634 -13.66 8.54 -13.73
CA TRP A 634 -13.95 9.15 -12.43
C TRP A 634 -13.19 8.44 -11.31
N ASN A 635 -12.41 9.20 -10.54
CA ASN A 635 -11.62 8.68 -9.44
C ASN A 635 -12.26 9.03 -8.08
N ALA A 636 -12.72 8.01 -7.36
CA ALA A 636 -13.30 8.16 -6.03
C ALA A 636 -12.36 8.85 -5.05
N ASP A 637 -11.06 8.61 -5.11
CA ASP A 637 -10.08 9.21 -4.21
C ASP A 637 -10.00 10.74 -4.35
N ARG A 638 -10.30 11.24 -5.56
CA ARG A 638 -10.36 12.68 -5.90
C ARG A 638 -11.68 13.35 -5.51
N SER A 639 -12.57 12.63 -4.85
CA SER A 639 -13.91 13.07 -4.47
C SER A 639 -14.00 13.32 -2.96
N LYS A 640 -14.43 14.51 -2.56
CA LYS A 640 -14.95 14.79 -1.21
C LYS A 640 -16.47 14.90 -1.31
N LEU A 641 -17.18 14.23 -0.40
CA LEU A 641 -18.62 13.98 -0.49
C LEU A 641 -19.38 14.79 0.55
N VAL A 642 -20.58 15.20 0.17
CA VAL A 642 -21.62 15.73 1.06
C VAL A 642 -22.99 15.28 0.54
N ALA A 643 -24.03 15.27 1.37
CA ALA A 643 -25.39 14.95 0.91
C ALA A 643 -26.46 15.81 1.58
N GLY A 644 -27.33 16.40 0.77
CA GLY A 644 -28.43 17.26 1.21
C GLY A 644 -29.34 17.58 0.04
N ASP A 645 -30.55 18.02 0.30
CA ASP A 645 -31.52 18.40 -0.74
C ASP A 645 -31.15 19.74 -1.37
N PHE A 646 -30.29 19.74 -2.39
CA PHE A 646 -29.83 20.97 -3.03
C PHE A 646 -30.89 21.56 -3.94
N ASN A 647 -31.76 20.72 -4.50
CA ASN A 647 -32.73 21.14 -5.50
C ASN A 647 -34.11 21.51 -4.91
N GLY A 648 -34.37 21.13 -3.65
CA GLY A 648 -35.59 21.42 -2.89
C GLY A 648 -36.75 20.47 -3.21
N ASP A 649 -36.49 19.26 -3.72
CA ASP A 649 -37.53 18.27 -4.07
C ASP A 649 -37.87 17.30 -2.92
N GLY A 650 -37.26 17.49 -1.75
CA GLY A 650 -37.44 16.66 -0.57
C GLY A 650 -36.58 15.40 -0.57
N LYS A 651 -35.62 15.25 -1.50
CA LYS A 651 -34.67 14.14 -1.53
C LYS A 651 -33.25 14.67 -1.37
N ALA A 652 -32.44 13.96 -0.60
CA ALA A 652 -31.03 14.24 -0.54
C ALA A 652 -30.37 13.99 -1.90
N ASP A 653 -29.59 14.96 -2.34
CA ASP A 653 -28.69 14.88 -3.48
C ASP A 653 -27.27 14.55 -2.99
N LEU A 654 -26.40 14.06 -3.88
CA LEU A 654 -24.97 13.89 -3.59
C LEU A 654 -24.18 15.07 -4.17
N GLY A 655 -23.42 15.76 -3.33
CA GLY A 655 -22.47 16.80 -3.72
C GLY A 655 -21.05 16.25 -3.72
N VAL A 656 -20.29 16.52 -4.78
CA VAL A 656 -18.90 16.09 -4.90
C VAL A 656 -17.98 17.23 -5.31
N LEU A 657 -17.14 17.69 -4.37
CA LEU A 657 -16.01 18.55 -4.71
C LEU A 657 -14.89 17.66 -5.26
N TYR A 658 -14.66 17.78 -6.56
CA TYR A 658 -13.77 16.92 -7.32
C TYR A 658 -12.48 17.63 -7.69
N ASN A 659 -11.35 16.94 -7.49
CA ASN A 659 -10.03 17.41 -7.86
C ASN A 659 -9.67 17.05 -9.32
N ASN A 660 -9.75 18.03 -10.22
CA ASN A 660 -9.39 17.85 -11.63
C ASN A 660 -7.87 17.87 -11.87
N GLY A 661 -7.05 18.11 -10.84
CA GLY A 661 -5.60 18.20 -10.95
C GLY A 661 -5.14 19.62 -11.21
N GLN A 662 -4.11 19.79 -12.04
CA GLN A 662 -3.57 21.08 -12.42
C GLN A 662 -3.67 21.29 -13.92
N ASP A 663 -3.97 22.53 -14.32
CA ASP A 663 -3.87 22.93 -15.72
C ASP A 663 -2.40 23.07 -16.18
N LYS A 664 -2.21 23.38 -17.45
CA LYS A 664 -0.89 23.56 -18.08
C LYS A 664 -0.04 24.68 -17.44
N ASP A 665 -0.66 25.61 -16.73
CA ASP A 665 0.00 26.75 -16.08
C ASP A 665 0.22 26.48 -14.57
N GLY A 666 -0.09 25.27 -14.10
CA GLY A 666 0.07 24.84 -12.70
C GLY A 666 -1.05 25.31 -11.78
N LYS A 667 -2.16 25.83 -12.32
CA LYS A 667 -3.32 26.22 -11.52
C LYS A 667 -4.10 24.96 -11.14
N ASN A 668 -4.41 24.81 -9.85
CA ASN A 668 -5.26 23.72 -9.39
C ASN A 668 -6.69 23.93 -9.91
N GLU A 669 -7.25 22.90 -10.52
CA GLU A 669 -8.62 22.86 -11.03
C GLU A 669 -9.50 22.02 -10.11
N VAL A 670 -10.58 22.62 -9.64
CA VAL A 670 -11.56 22.00 -8.74
C VAL A 670 -12.95 22.32 -9.27
N ALA A 671 -13.83 21.33 -9.20
CA ALA A 671 -15.22 21.47 -9.62
C ALA A 671 -16.16 20.83 -8.59
N LEU A 672 -17.32 21.44 -8.39
CA LEU A 672 -18.42 20.85 -7.64
C LEU A 672 -19.38 20.19 -8.63
N HIS A 673 -19.74 18.94 -8.35
CA HIS A 673 -20.75 18.20 -9.09
C HIS A 673 -21.89 17.83 -8.16
N THR A 674 -23.12 17.84 -8.68
CA THR A 674 -24.29 17.29 -8.00
C THR A 674 -24.80 16.04 -8.72
N PHE A 675 -25.40 15.15 -7.96
CA PHE A 675 -26.15 14.02 -8.45
C PHE A 675 -27.50 14.05 -7.74
N ASP A 676 -28.58 14.22 -8.49
CA ASP A 676 -29.90 14.44 -7.91
C ASP A 676 -30.47 13.11 -7.36
N GLY A 677 -31.05 13.15 -6.16
CA GLY A 677 -31.72 12.03 -5.50
C GLY A 677 -32.90 11.49 -6.31
N ARG A 678 -33.13 10.17 -6.27
CA ARG A 678 -34.26 9.50 -6.95
C ARG A 678 -34.74 8.31 -6.13
N ASP A 679 -35.99 7.91 -6.36
CA ASP A 679 -36.67 6.85 -5.62
C ASP A 679 -35.86 5.54 -5.50
N ASP A 680 -35.11 5.17 -6.54
CA ASP A 680 -34.32 3.93 -6.59
C ASP A 680 -32.88 4.10 -7.11
N ALA A 681 -32.41 5.34 -7.28
CA ALA A 681 -31.11 5.65 -7.88
C ALA A 681 -30.63 7.06 -7.51
N ILE A 682 -29.58 7.52 -8.17
CA ILE A 682 -29.18 8.92 -8.20
C ILE A 682 -28.95 9.34 -9.66
N SER A 683 -28.97 10.63 -9.99
CA SER A 683 -28.71 11.10 -11.35
C SER A 683 -27.26 10.85 -11.78
N ARG A 684 -26.94 11.21 -13.02
CA ARG A 684 -25.54 11.35 -13.46
C ARG A 684 -24.97 12.66 -12.89
N PRO A 685 -23.64 12.77 -12.71
CA PRO A 685 -23.03 13.98 -12.21
C PRO A 685 -23.27 15.15 -13.17
N VAL A 686 -23.70 16.28 -12.62
CA VAL A 686 -23.77 17.57 -13.31
C VAL A 686 -22.75 18.49 -12.67
N ARG A 687 -21.86 19.08 -13.47
CA ARG A 687 -20.93 20.09 -12.97
C ARG A 687 -21.70 21.39 -12.73
N VAL A 688 -21.81 21.80 -11.47
CA VAL A 688 -22.58 22.97 -11.04
C VAL A 688 -21.70 24.17 -10.69
N TRP A 689 -20.41 23.95 -10.43
CA TRP A 689 -19.42 25.02 -10.24
C TRP A 689 -18.01 24.55 -10.61
N ASP A 690 -17.15 25.47 -11.04
CA ASP A 690 -15.71 25.26 -11.15
C ASP A 690 -14.92 26.56 -10.91
N ASN A 691 -13.64 26.41 -10.57
CA ASN A 691 -12.76 27.54 -10.26
C ASN A 691 -12.01 28.10 -11.48
N LYS A 692 -12.46 27.82 -12.72
CA LYS A 692 -11.71 28.23 -13.93
C LYS A 692 -11.55 29.73 -14.06
N ASN A 693 -12.55 30.49 -13.63
CA ASN A 693 -12.56 31.96 -13.69
C ASN A 693 -12.05 32.64 -12.40
N SER A 694 -11.59 31.89 -11.39
CA SER A 694 -11.08 32.43 -10.13
C SER A 694 -9.56 32.22 -9.96
N THR A 695 -9.02 32.63 -8.82
CA THR A 695 -7.69 32.21 -8.37
C THR A 695 -7.63 30.68 -8.22
N SER A 696 -6.41 30.14 -8.20
CA SER A 696 -6.16 28.71 -7.97
C SER A 696 -6.83 28.26 -6.66
N TRP A 697 -7.81 27.35 -6.76
CA TRP A 697 -8.51 26.78 -5.61
C TRP A 697 -7.87 25.45 -5.30
N ASN A 698 -7.38 25.27 -4.08
CA ASN A 698 -6.66 24.06 -3.72
C ASN A 698 -7.60 23.08 -2.99
N TRP A 699 -7.91 21.97 -3.65
CA TRP A 699 -8.76 20.92 -3.10
C TRP A 699 -8.27 20.37 -1.76
N TYR A 700 -6.96 20.26 -1.56
CA TYR A 700 -6.35 19.75 -0.31
C TYR A 700 -6.53 20.71 0.86
N ARG A 701 -6.66 22.01 0.58
CA ARG A 701 -6.90 23.03 1.59
C ARG A 701 -8.37 23.20 1.93
N SER A 702 -9.26 22.51 1.22
CA SER A 702 -10.71 22.61 1.37
C SER A 702 -11.22 21.50 2.26
N ASP A 703 -11.57 21.81 3.50
CA ASP A 703 -12.35 20.88 4.31
C ASP A 703 -13.82 21.09 3.93
N LEU A 704 -14.33 20.18 3.10
CA LEU A 704 -15.77 19.94 3.11
C LEU A 704 -15.99 19.25 4.43
N GLY A 705 -16.53 20.00 5.35
CA GLY A 705 -17.57 19.31 6.06
C GLY A 705 -18.69 19.10 5.05
#